data_AF-A0A7C4E6L0-F1
#
_entry.id   AF-A0A7C4E6L0-F1
#
_cell.length_a   1.000
_cell.length_b   1.000
_cell.length_c   1.000
_cell.angle_alpha   90.00
_cell.angle_beta   90.00
_cell.angle_gamma   90.00
#
_symmetry.space_group_name_H-M   'P 1'
#
loop_
_entity.id
_entity.type
_entity.pdbx_description
1 polymer ?
#
loop_
_entity_poly.entity_id
_entity_poly.type
_entity_poly.pdbx_seq_one_letter_code
_entity_poly.pdbx_strand_id
1 'polypeptide(L)'
;MRISAVRVRQVSGTMATDGPFWEERLMRPIDIYPDYRKQPPIGWGGQQVDDRRFALTQWFVQIETDEDVVGIAGPLWQDAARLVLTQLAPIVIGRDPLATELLWDQMHRLQVHGRQGDAMIALSAVDCALWDLKGRALGQPVWRLLGGPTREAVPAYASMLGYAVEDLGLVRERAQAAKADGYTAQKWFFRHGPMSGHEGLRKNVALVRTLRESLGDDYDIMLDCWQSLNFDYAVSLCARIEEFRPRWLEEPFMPDRIDSHVKLKAKTRIPLSGAEHEYTRWGFKRFVEKVQTLFNRKPRLRKEPKRLTAAEHGINPQLVPRNAQRVCETLQKAGHQAFIVGGAVRDLLLGVAPKDFDVATDATPEQVKSHFRRAIIIGRRFRLVHVIFGNETIEVSTFRALDDPQRVTDEHGRVLADNVFGTQAEDAARRDFTVNALYYDPVTETVLDYHDGVRDIRRKRLRIIGDPETRYREDPVRMLRAVRFAAKLGFEIDPATREPIRRLAHLIENVPAARLFDEMLKLLVSGHAVACITRLRAEGLHHGLLPLLDVILEQPAGERFVMLALSRTDERVRAGKSVAPGFLFATLLWHEVLKRWNERLAAGEHRIPALDAAIDDVLEAQTEKLAIQRRYTADMREIWMLQPRFERRHGRAPFKLLEHLRLRAG
;
A
#
# COMPACT_ATOMS: atom_id res chain seq x y z
N MET A 1 -39.43 21.12 -19.74
CA MET A 1 -38.29 21.70 -20.47
C MET A 1 -37.74 20.69 -21.45
N ARG A 2 -37.63 21.06 -22.73
CA ARG A 2 -37.00 20.31 -23.82
C ARG A 2 -36.08 21.21 -24.62
N ILE A 3 -35.04 20.66 -25.22
CA ILE A 3 -34.15 21.38 -26.12
C ILE A 3 -34.92 21.74 -27.39
N SER A 4 -35.11 23.03 -27.65
CA SER A 4 -35.83 23.55 -28.81
C SER A 4 -34.90 23.82 -29.99
N ALA A 5 -33.65 24.24 -29.72
CA ALA A 5 -32.64 24.47 -30.75
C ALA A 5 -31.22 24.30 -30.22
N VAL A 6 -30.31 23.95 -31.14
CA VAL A 6 -28.86 24.03 -30.94
C VAL A 6 -28.30 24.94 -32.01
N ARG A 7 -27.60 26.00 -31.60
CA ARG A 7 -26.98 26.97 -32.49
C ARG A 7 -25.49 27.04 -32.24
N VAL A 8 -24.77 27.44 -33.27
CA VAL A 8 -23.38 27.87 -33.16
C VAL A 8 -23.31 29.34 -33.54
N ARG A 9 -22.70 30.14 -32.69
CA ARG A 9 -22.44 31.57 -32.92
C ARG A 9 -20.97 31.74 -33.25
N GLN A 10 -20.69 32.29 -34.42
CA GLN A 10 -19.37 32.80 -34.75
C GLN A 10 -19.27 34.24 -34.26
N VAL A 11 -18.26 34.52 -33.46
CA VAL A 11 -17.99 35.85 -32.90
C VAL A 11 -16.62 36.28 -33.40
N SER A 12 -16.58 37.42 -34.08
CA SER A 12 -15.34 38.02 -34.57
C SER A 12 -15.14 39.38 -33.89
N GLY A 13 -13.90 39.66 -33.52
CA GLY A 13 -13.53 40.91 -32.84
C GLY A 13 -12.07 41.25 -33.06
N THR A 14 -11.69 42.47 -32.68
CA THR A 14 -10.30 42.92 -32.70
C THR A 14 -9.90 43.32 -31.29
N MET A 15 -8.80 42.76 -30.81
CA MET A 15 -8.18 43.08 -29.54
C MET A 15 -7.04 44.08 -29.76
N ALA A 16 -6.88 45.04 -28.86
CA ALA A 16 -5.73 45.94 -28.86
C ALA A 16 -4.48 45.19 -28.36
N THR A 17 -3.33 45.44 -28.99
CA THR A 17 -2.04 44.85 -28.62
C THR A 17 -0.97 45.94 -28.59
N ASP A 18 0.09 45.72 -27.82
CA ASP A 18 1.26 46.61 -27.78
C ASP A 18 2.40 45.97 -28.58
N GLY A 19 2.26 45.96 -29.91
CA GLY A 19 3.14 45.26 -30.85
C GLY A 19 2.53 43.96 -31.40
N PRO A 20 3.35 43.13 -32.08
CA PRO A 20 2.94 41.80 -32.53
C PRO A 20 2.47 40.93 -31.37
N PHE A 21 1.26 40.38 -31.47
CA PHE A 21 0.70 39.52 -30.42
C PHE A 21 1.49 38.23 -30.23
N TRP A 22 1.88 37.61 -31.34
CA TRP A 22 2.75 36.43 -31.35
C TRP A 22 4.15 36.85 -31.78
N GLU A 23 4.95 37.35 -30.84
CA GLU A 23 6.32 37.78 -31.09
C GLU A 23 7.23 36.61 -31.47
N GLU A 24 7.04 35.48 -30.80
CA GLU A 24 7.82 34.27 -30.99
C GLU A 24 6.92 33.04 -30.81
N ARG A 25 7.36 31.88 -31.34
CA ARG A 25 6.62 30.62 -31.21
C ARG A 25 7.32 29.62 -30.33
N LEU A 26 6.53 28.81 -29.64
CA LEU A 26 7.01 27.59 -29.00
C LEU A 26 7.54 26.56 -30.02
N MET A 27 8.34 25.61 -29.55
CA MET A 27 8.74 24.46 -30.34
C MET A 27 7.53 23.56 -30.66
N ARG A 28 7.49 22.98 -31.85
CA ARG A 28 6.39 22.11 -32.30
C ARG A 28 6.91 20.73 -32.68
N PRO A 29 6.08 19.66 -32.57
CA PRO A 29 6.53 18.33 -32.96
C PRO A 29 6.96 18.24 -34.43
N ILE A 30 6.36 19.07 -35.29
CA ILE A 30 6.70 19.14 -36.73
C ILE A 30 8.06 19.83 -37.01
N ASP A 31 8.65 20.53 -36.04
CA ASP A 31 9.92 21.24 -36.21
C ASP A 31 11.12 20.29 -36.42
N ILE A 32 10.91 18.97 -36.36
CA ILE A 32 11.90 18.00 -36.82
C ILE A 32 12.31 18.26 -38.28
N TYR A 33 11.38 18.78 -39.08
CA TYR A 33 11.60 19.15 -40.47
C TYR A 33 12.10 20.60 -40.59
N PRO A 34 13.21 20.86 -41.30
CA PRO A 34 13.80 22.19 -41.41
C PRO A 34 12.85 23.28 -41.94
N ASP A 35 12.00 22.95 -42.91
CA ASP A 35 11.09 23.92 -43.55
C ASP A 35 10.06 24.46 -42.56
N TYR A 36 9.54 23.59 -41.68
CA TYR A 36 8.62 23.99 -40.64
C TYR A 36 9.35 24.73 -39.52
N ARG A 37 10.57 24.33 -39.17
CA ARG A 37 11.35 24.98 -38.11
C ARG A 37 11.61 26.48 -38.38
N LYS A 38 11.73 26.86 -39.65
CA LYS A 38 11.98 28.24 -40.08
C LYS A 38 10.71 29.10 -40.19
N GLN A 39 9.52 28.51 -40.03
CA GLN A 39 8.27 29.27 -40.11
C GLN A 39 8.16 30.29 -38.98
N PRO A 40 7.58 31.47 -39.26
CA PRO A 40 7.27 32.48 -38.24
C PRO A 40 6.21 31.96 -37.27
N PRO A 41 5.91 32.73 -36.20
CA PRO A 41 4.82 32.39 -35.30
C PRO A 41 3.49 32.21 -36.05
N ILE A 42 2.80 31.11 -35.73
CA ILE A 42 1.45 30.87 -36.25
C ILE A 42 0.52 31.77 -35.45
N GLY A 43 -0.34 32.52 -36.15
CA GLY A 43 -1.45 33.27 -35.57
C GLY A 43 -2.51 32.34 -34.98
N TRP A 44 -2.21 31.70 -33.85
CA TRP A 44 -3.18 30.84 -33.17
C TRP A 44 -4.36 31.70 -32.70
N GLY A 45 -5.57 31.29 -33.07
CA GLY A 45 -6.79 31.97 -32.66
C GLY A 45 -7.04 33.34 -33.30
N GLY A 46 -6.23 33.77 -34.28
CA GLY A 46 -6.42 35.05 -34.95
C GLY A 46 -5.29 35.49 -35.88
N GLN A 47 -5.39 36.71 -36.38
CA GLN A 47 -4.45 37.31 -37.33
C GLN A 47 -4.03 38.69 -36.84
N GLN A 48 -2.72 38.97 -36.88
CA GLN A 48 -2.22 40.32 -36.66
C GLN A 48 -2.69 41.23 -37.80
N VAL A 49 -3.38 42.32 -37.45
CA VAL A 49 -3.88 43.31 -38.41
C VAL A 49 -2.84 44.40 -38.65
N ASP A 50 -2.30 44.94 -37.57
CA ASP A 50 -1.22 45.93 -37.51
C ASP A 50 -0.53 45.84 -36.14
N ASP A 51 0.47 46.68 -35.88
CA ASP A 51 1.24 46.65 -34.62
C ASP A 51 0.41 46.92 -33.35
N ARG A 52 -0.86 47.29 -33.47
CA ARG A 52 -1.73 47.59 -32.32
C ARG A 52 -3.00 46.76 -32.24
N ARG A 53 -3.23 45.87 -33.21
CA ARG A 53 -4.51 45.17 -33.36
C ARG A 53 -4.35 43.73 -33.79
N PHE A 54 -5.02 42.84 -33.06
CA PHE A 54 -5.11 41.42 -33.35
C PHE A 54 -6.58 41.01 -33.56
N ALA A 55 -6.91 40.55 -34.75
CA ALA A 55 -8.26 40.09 -35.09
C ALA A 55 -8.43 38.62 -34.74
N LEU A 56 -9.50 38.27 -34.05
CA LEU A 56 -9.83 36.90 -33.66
C LEU A 56 -11.24 36.52 -34.08
N THR A 57 -11.44 35.24 -34.37
CA THR A 57 -12.75 34.66 -34.64
C THR A 57 -12.88 33.37 -33.84
N GLN A 58 -13.98 33.25 -33.10
CA GLN A 58 -14.25 32.13 -32.19
C GLN A 58 -15.68 31.64 -32.35
N TRP A 59 -15.92 30.36 -32.07
CA TRP A 59 -17.25 29.75 -32.15
C TRP A 59 -17.76 29.35 -30.76
N PHE A 60 -19.04 29.58 -30.51
CA PHE A 60 -19.71 29.24 -29.26
C PHE A 60 -20.97 28.43 -29.55
N VAL A 61 -21.22 27.40 -28.75
CA VAL A 61 -22.47 26.61 -28.81
C VAL A 61 -23.49 27.26 -27.89
N GLN A 62 -24.72 27.32 -28.37
CA GLN A 62 -25.89 27.80 -27.65
C GLN A 62 -26.99 26.73 -27.72
N ILE A 63 -27.49 26.29 -26.57
CA ILE A 63 -28.60 25.33 -26.46
C ILE A 63 -29.80 26.08 -25.89
N GLU A 64 -30.87 26.16 -26.68
CA GLU A 64 -32.13 26.83 -26.35
C GLU A 64 -33.17 25.79 -25.94
N THR A 65 -34.09 26.18 -25.05
CA THR A 65 -35.21 25.32 -24.60
C THR A 65 -36.57 25.91 -24.96
N ASP A 66 -37.62 25.13 -24.77
CA ASP A 66 -39.02 25.55 -24.90
C ASP A 66 -39.53 26.39 -23.71
N GLU A 67 -38.69 26.59 -22.69
CA GLU A 67 -38.97 27.41 -21.50
C GLU A 67 -38.02 28.62 -21.41
N ASP A 68 -37.48 29.07 -22.56
CA ASP A 68 -36.60 30.24 -22.70
C ASP A 68 -35.30 30.21 -21.84
N VAL A 69 -34.91 29.03 -21.34
CA VAL A 69 -33.60 28.82 -20.71
C VAL A 69 -32.57 28.51 -21.80
N VAL A 70 -31.42 29.19 -21.74
CA VAL A 70 -30.34 29.07 -22.71
C VAL A 70 -29.03 28.75 -22.01
N GLY A 71 -28.33 27.70 -22.46
CA GLY A 71 -26.96 27.41 -22.05
C GLY A 71 -25.95 27.72 -23.14
N ILE A 72 -24.76 28.19 -22.76
CA ILE A 72 -23.69 28.60 -23.69
C ILE A 72 -22.36 27.97 -23.29
N ALA A 73 -21.56 27.53 -24.27
CA ALA A 73 -20.18 27.09 -24.05
C ALA A 73 -19.26 27.40 -25.24
N GLY A 74 -17.98 27.59 -24.94
CA GLY A 74 -16.91 27.86 -25.91
C GLY A 74 -15.72 28.55 -25.24
N PRO A 75 -14.75 29.05 -26.03
CA PRO A 75 -14.71 29.02 -27.49
C PRO A 75 -14.37 27.64 -28.07
N LEU A 76 -14.63 27.45 -29.36
CA LEU A 76 -14.39 26.23 -30.15
C LEU A 76 -13.72 26.57 -31.48
N TRP A 77 -13.04 25.58 -32.07
CA TRP A 77 -12.58 25.65 -33.46
C TRP A 77 -13.72 25.40 -34.45
N GLN A 78 -13.55 25.90 -35.67
CA GLN A 78 -14.55 25.80 -36.73
C GLN A 78 -14.98 24.35 -37.00
N ASP A 79 -14.03 23.40 -37.03
CA ASP A 79 -14.32 21.99 -37.31
C ASP A 79 -15.14 21.33 -36.20
N ALA A 80 -14.76 21.55 -34.92
CA ALA A 80 -15.56 21.09 -33.78
C ALA A 80 -16.97 21.71 -33.80
N ALA A 81 -17.08 23.00 -34.11
CA ALA A 81 -18.37 23.69 -34.22
C ALA A 81 -19.25 23.11 -35.34
N ARG A 82 -18.66 22.73 -36.48
CA ARG A 82 -19.37 22.03 -37.56
C ARG A 82 -19.89 20.66 -37.10
N LEU A 83 -19.11 19.91 -36.31
CA LEU A 83 -19.55 18.61 -35.77
C LEU A 83 -20.74 18.76 -34.81
N VAL A 84 -20.78 19.83 -34.02
CA VAL A 84 -21.94 20.13 -33.17
C VAL A 84 -23.21 20.24 -34.02
N LEU A 85 -23.19 21.05 -35.08
CA LEU A 85 -24.37 21.26 -35.92
C LEU A 85 -24.75 20.02 -36.74
N THR A 86 -23.75 19.34 -37.32
CA THR A 86 -23.99 18.30 -38.32
C THR A 86 -24.24 16.92 -37.72
N GLN A 87 -23.73 16.64 -36.52
CA GLN A 87 -23.80 15.31 -35.91
C GLN A 87 -24.48 15.29 -34.54
N LEU A 88 -24.19 16.25 -33.66
CA LEU A 88 -24.68 16.21 -32.27
C LEU A 88 -26.07 16.84 -32.13
N ALA A 89 -26.32 17.99 -32.77
CA ALA A 89 -27.59 18.69 -32.71
C ALA A 89 -28.81 17.81 -33.06
N PRO A 90 -28.78 16.98 -34.14
CA PRO A 90 -29.93 16.15 -34.51
C PRO A 90 -30.39 15.16 -33.44
N ILE A 91 -29.49 14.71 -32.55
CA ILE A 91 -29.82 13.70 -31.52
C ILE A 91 -30.22 14.32 -30.17
N VAL A 92 -29.83 15.58 -29.92
CA VAL A 92 -30.13 16.29 -28.66
C VAL A 92 -31.39 17.16 -28.76
N ILE A 93 -31.76 17.66 -29.94
CA ILE A 93 -32.99 18.44 -30.10
C ILE A 93 -34.22 17.59 -29.73
N GLY A 94 -35.16 18.19 -29.00
CA GLY A 94 -36.38 17.56 -28.49
C GLY A 94 -36.18 16.69 -27.24
N ARG A 95 -34.94 16.56 -26.74
CA ARG A 95 -34.61 15.82 -25.51
C ARG A 95 -34.71 16.71 -24.27
N ASP A 96 -34.79 16.05 -23.11
CA ASP A 96 -34.70 16.71 -21.81
C ASP A 96 -33.24 17.17 -21.57
N PRO A 97 -32.97 18.48 -21.44
CA PRO A 97 -31.62 18.99 -21.21
C PRO A 97 -31.04 18.63 -19.83
N LEU A 98 -31.87 18.20 -18.87
CA LEU A 98 -31.42 17.78 -17.54
C LEU A 98 -30.88 16.34 -17.52
N ALA A 99 -31.19 15.55 -18.56
CA ALA A 99 -30.71 14.18 -18.76
C ALA A 99 -29.27 14.13 -19.28
N THR A 100 -28.37 14.91 -18.68
CA THR A 100 -26.98 15.15 -19.13
C THR A 100 -26.20 13.85 -19.36
N GLU A 101 -26.27 12.89 -18.43
CA GLU A 101 -25.57 11.59 -18.57
C GLU A 101 -26.06 10.77 -19.77
N LEU A 102 -27.37 10.77 -20.01
CA LEU A 102 -27.97 10.05 -21.15
C LEU A 102 -27.55 10.69 -22.47
N LEU A 103 -27.60 12.03 -22.55
CA LEU A 103 -27.18 12.77 -23.73
C LEU A 103 -25.69 12.58 -24.01
N TRP A 104 -24.86 12.63 -22.97
CA TRP A 104 -23.42 12.37 -23.09
C TRP A 104 -23.15 10.96 -23.65
N ASP A 105 -23.80 9.92 -23.10
CA ASP A 105 -23.63 8.54 -23.57
C ASP A 105 -24.07 8.37 -25.03
N GLN A 106 -25.22 8.94 -25.42
CA GLN A 106 -25.71 8.90 -26.79
C GLN A 106 -24.76 9.61 -27.77
N MET A 107 -24.31 10.82 -27.43
CA MET A 107 -23.35 11.58 -28.25
C MET A 107 -22.02 10.81 -28.38
N HIS A 108 -21.52 10.25 -27.29
CA HIS A 108 -20.26 9.51 -27.30
C HIS A 108 -20.36 8.19 -28.10
N ARG A 109 -21.50 7.49 -28.04
CA ARG A 109 -21.73 6.27 -28.83
C ARG A 109 -21.93 6.55 -30.31
N LEU A 110 -22.55 7.69 -30.65
CA LEU A 110 -22.68 8.14 -32.04
C LEU A 110 -21.30 8.37 -32.68
N GLN A 111 -20.33 8.87 -31.90
CA GLN A 111 -18.97 9.15 -32.35
C GLN A 111 -18.09 7.88 -32.46
N VAL A 112 -18.50 6.93 -33.31
CA VAL A 112 -17.74 5.69 -33.56
C VAL A 112 -16.33 5.97 -34.09
N HIS A 113 -16.19 7.00 -34.94
CA HIS A 113 -14.91 7.45 -35.51
C HIS A 113 -14.35 8.71 -34.85
N GLY A 114 -15.01 9.23 -33.81
CA GLY A 114 -14.70 10.54 -33.20
C GLY A 114 -14.06 10.45 -31.82
N ARG A 115 -13.36 9.36 -31.49
CA ARG A 115 -12.94 9.03 -30.12
C ARG A 115 -11.93 10.00 -29.47
N GLN A 116 -11.36 10.93 -30.22
CA GLN A 116 -10.39 11.94 -29.79
C GLN A 116 -10.55 13.22 -30.65
N GLY A 117 -9.83 14.29 -30.30
CA GLY A 117 -9.75 15.50 -31.12
C GLY A 117 -11.08 16.26 -31.25
N ASP A 118 -11.33 16.84 -32.43
CA ASP A 118 -12.46 17.76 -32.67
C ASP A 118 -13.83 17.18 -32.32
N ALA A 119 -14.04 15.88 -32.50
CA ALA A 119 -15.30 15.24 -32.14
C ALA A 119 -15.52 15.21 -30.62
N MET A 120 -14.47 14.99 -29.83
CA MET A 120 -14.55 15.07 -28.37
C MET A 120 -14.61 16.53 -27.87
N ILE A 121 -13.97 17.47 -28.57
CA ILE A 121 -14.11 18.91 -28.30
C ILE A 121 -15.56 19.36 -28.55
N ALA A 122 -16.16 18.97 -29.67
CA ALA A 122 -17.55 19.25 -30.01
C ALA A 122 -18.52 18.69 -28.96
N LEU A 123 -18.33 17.43 -28.55
CA LEU A 123 -19.13 16.79 -27.51
C LEU A 123 -19.01 17.55 -26.18
N SER A 124 -17.77 17.88 -25.79
CA SER A 124 -17.50 18.63 -24.55
C SER A 124 -18.17 20.00 -24.54
N ALA A 125 -18.24 20.67 -25.70
CA ALA A 125 -18.93 21.95 -25.83
C ALA A 125 -20.43 21.83 -25.58
N VAL A 126 -21.08 20.81 -26.17
CA VAL A 126 -22.50 20.55 -25.93
C VAL A 126 -22.74 20.22 -24.45
N ASP A 127 -21.90 19.36 -23.85
CA ASP A 127 -21.99 19.01 -22.44
C ASP A 127 -21.84 20.24 -21.51
N CYS A 128 -20.84 21.09 -21.76
CA CYS A 128 -20.65 22.33 -21.01
C CYS A 128 -21.84 23.29 -21.15
N ALA A 129 -22.43 23.40 -22.35
CA ALA A 129 -23.61 24.22 -22.57
C ALA A 129 -24.83 23.65 -21.84
N LEU A 130 -24.99 22.32 -21.77
CA LEU A 130 -26.03 21.68 -20.96
C LEU A 130 -25.83 21.93 -19.45
N TRP A 131 -24.58 21.96 -18.97
CA TRP A 131 -24.28 22.33 -17.59
C TRP A 131 -24.57 23.80 -17.28
N ASP A 132 -24.22 24.73 -18.17
CA ASP A 132 -24.59 26.15 -18.04
C ASP A 132 -26.12 26.31 -18.01
N LEU A 133 -26.83 25.63 -18.93
CA LEU A 133 -28.29 25.58 -18.97
C LEU A 133 -28.87 25.06 -17.65
N LYS A 134 -28.36 23.93 -17.14
CA LYS A 134 -28.80 23.33 -15.87
C LYS A 134 -28.57 24.28 -14.69
N GLY A 135 -27.45 24.99 -14.66
CA GLY A 135 -27.18 26.04 -13.66
C GLY A 135 -28.23 27.16 -13.70
N ARG A 136 -28.52 27.68 -14.90
CA ARG A 136 -29.52 28.73 -15.11
C ARG A 136 -30.94 28.28 -14.77
N ALA A 137 -31.35 27.09 -15.22
CA ALA A 137 -32.66 26.52 -14.93
C ALA A 137 -32.90 26.36 -13.41
N LEU A 138 -31.85 26.06 -12.64
CA LEU A 138 -31.94 25.87 -11.19
C LEU A 138 -31.60 27.13 -10.38
N GLY A 139 -31.20 28.23 -11.02
CA GLY A 139 -30.70 29.42 -10.35
C GLY A 139 -29.49 29.16 -9.47
N GLN A 140 -28.63 28.20 -9.84
CA GLN A 140 -27.43 27.82 -9.09
C GLN A 140 -26.16 27.92 -9.95
N PRO A 141 -25.01 28.27 -9.35
CA PRO A 141 -23.74 28.15 -10.04
C PRO A 141 -23.36 26.67 -10.22
N VAL A 142 -22.73 26.35 -11.36
CA VAL A 142 -22.38 24.96 -11.73
C VAL A 142 -21.54 24.24 -10.67
N TRP A 143 -20.58 24.92 -10.03
CA TRP A 143 -19.76 24.30 -8.98
C TRP A 143 -20.59 23.77 -7.80
N ARG A 144 -21.76 24.38 -7.51
CA ARG A 144 -22.65 23.91 -6.45
C ARG A 144 -23.37 22.63 -6.85
N LEU A 145 -23.69 22.50 -8.13
CA LEU A 145 -24.27 21.28 -8.70
C LEU A 145 -23.24 20.14 -8.76
N LEU A 146 -21.95 20.46 -8.85
CA LEU A 146 -20.84 19.52 -8.83
C LEU A 146 -20.37 19.12 -7.41
N GLY A 147 -21.23 19.28 -6.40
CA GLY A 147 -20.97 18.84 -5.02
C GLY A 147 -20.55 19.93 -4.05
N GLY A 148 -20.54 21.20 -4.46
CA GLY A 148 -20.27 22.33 -3.56
C GLY A 148 -18.78 22.69 -3.43
N PRO A 149 -18.46 23.75 -2.66
CA PRO A 149 -17.11 24.27 -2.55
C PRO A 149 -16.27 23.39 -1.63
N THR A 150 -15.06 23.08 -2.06
CA THR A 150 -14.04 22.40 -1.22
C THR A 150 -12.95 23.36 -0.73
N ARG A 151 -13.01 24.62 -1.17
CA ARG A 151 -12.09 25.71 -0.85
C ARG A 151 -12.79 27.06 -1.11
N GLU A 152 -12.29 28.12 -0.48
CA GLU A 152 -12.83 29.48 -0.63
C GLU A 152 -12.29 30.22 -1.87
N ALA A 153 -11.06 29.88 -2.31
CA ALA A 153 -10.43 30.47 -3.49
C ALA A 153 -9.62 29.41 -4.27
N VAL A 154 -9.41 29.66 -5.57
CA VAL A 154 -8.63 28.79 -6.46
C VAL A 154 -7.31 29.49 -6.82
N PRO A 155 -6.15 28.87 -6.56
CA PRO A 155 -4.87 29.44 -6.99
C PRO A 155 -4.78 29.42 -8.52
N ALA A 156 -4.40 30.56 -9.11
CA ALA A 156 -4.15 30.71 -10.53
C ALA A 156 -2.66 30.93 -10.80
N TYR A 157 -2.17 30.43 -11.91
CA TYR A 157 -0.81 30.68 -12.39
C TYR A 157 -0.88 31.32 -13.78
N ALA A 158 0.11 32.13 -14.13
CA ALA A 158 0.17 32.73 -15.46
C ALA A 158 0.73 31.71 -16.46
N SER A 159 -0.04 31.41 -17.51
CA SER A 159 0.48 30.69 -18.68
C SER A 159 1.15 31.70 -19.60
N MET A 160 2.46 31.58 -19.78
CA MET A 160 3.26 32.50 -20.60
C MET A 160 3.24 32.10 -22.08
N LEU A 161 2.07 31.66 -22.56
CA LEU A 161 1.88 31.23 -23.95
C LEU A 161 2.07 32.44 -24.87
N GLY A 162 2.90 32.27 -25.90
CA GLY A 162 3.31 33.37 -26.79
C GLY A 162 4.57 34.10 -26.37
N TYR A 163 5.07 33.84 -25.16
CA TYR A 163 6.31 34.41 -24.63
C TYR A 163 7.49 33.43 -24.67
N ALA A 164 7.59 32.62 -25.72
CA ALA A 164 8.73 31.73 -25.98
C ALA A 164 9.97 32.49 -26.51
N VAL A 165 10.24 33.68 -25.96
CA VAL A 165 11.25 34.61 -26.45
C VAL A 165 12.68 34.14 -26.16
N GLU A 166 13.58 34.40 -27.11
CA GLU A 166 15.01 34.06 -26.96
C GLU A 166 15.80 35.09 -26.14
N ASP A 167 15.31 36.33 -26.03
CA ASP A 167 15.95 37.40 -25.28
C ASP A 167 15.73 37.23 -23.76
N LEU A 168 16.81 36.90 -23.05
CA LEU A 168 16.79 36.67 -21.60
C LEU A 168 16.48 37.94 -20.78
N GLY A 169 16.71 39.13 -21.32
CA GLY A 169 16.31 40.40 -20.71
C GLY A 169 14.78 40.53 -20.68
N LEU A 170 14.12 40.24 -21.81
CA LEU A 170 12.66 40.21 -21.90
C LEU A 170 12.04 39.09 -21.05
N VAL A 171 12.69 37.93 -20.97
CA VAL A 171 12.28 36.85 -20.05
C VAL A 171 12.22 37.38 -18.61
N ARG A 172 13.28 38.07 -18.16
CA ARG A 172 13.36 38.63 -16.80
C ARG A 172 12.26 39.67 -16.55
N GLU A 173 12.09 40.61 -17.49
CA GLU A 173 11.06 41.65 -17.40
C GLU A 173 9.67 41.06 -17.26
N ARG A 174 9.29 40.14 -18.16
CA ARG A 174 7.96 39.50 -18.18
C ARG A 174 7.72 38.61 -16.98
N ALA A 175 8.74 37.89 -16.53
CA ALA A 175 8.66 37.10 -15.32
C ALA A 175 8.35 37.99 -14.10
N GLN A 176 9.00 39.15 -13.99
CA GLN A 176 8.71 40.10 -12.91
C GLN A 176 7.34 40.75 -13.07
N ALA A 177 6.92 41.10 -14.29
CA ALA A 177 5.61 41.69 -14.55
C ALA A 177 4.48 40.75 -14.11
N ALA A 178 4.50 39.47 -14.54
CA ALA A 178 3.50 38.49 -14.12
C ALA A 178 3.51 38.25 -12.59
N LYS A 179 4.68 38.34 -11.94
CA LYS A 179 4.77 38.28 -10.47
C LYS A 179 4.17 39.53 -9.81
N ALA A 180 4.39 40.71 -10.38
CA ALA A 180 3.83 41.98 -9.92
C ALA A 180 2.30 42.04 -10.08
N ASP A 181 1.74 41.37 -11.10
CA ASP A 181 0.30 41.18 -11.29
C ASP A 181 -0.35 40.25 -10.24
N GLY A 182 0.45 39.66 -9.35
CA GLY A 182 -0.03 38.87 -8.22
C GLY A 182 -0.10 37.36 -8.47
N TYR A 183 0.34 36.87 -9.63
CA TYR A 183 0.48 35.44 -9.83
C TYR A 183 1.58 34.87 -8.92
N THR A 184 1.34 33.67 -8.41
CA THR A 184 2.28 32.98 -7.50
C THR A 184 3.11 31.90 -8.22
N ALA A 185 2.80 31.65 -9.49
CA ALA A 185 3.46 30.65 -10.32
C ALA A 185 3.35 31.02 -11.80
N GLN A 186 4.28 30.53 -12.62
CA GLN A 186 4.29 30.78 -14.07
C GLN A 186 4.67 29.52 -14.86
N LYS A 187 3.98 29.28 -15.98
CA LYS A 187 4.32 28.21 -16.93
C LYS A 187 4.90 28.80 -18.21
N TRP A 188 6.15 28.43 -18.52
CA TRP A 188 6.91 28.95 -19.67
C TRP A 188 7.10 27.89 -20.74
N PHE A 189 7.16 28.33 -22.00
CA PHE A 189 7.25 27.46 -23.17
C PHE A 189 8.65 27.49 -23.75
N PHE A 190 9.17 26.33 -24.10
CA PHE A 190 10.49 26.26 -24.74
C PHE A 190 10.43 26.59 -26.23
N ARG A 191 11.47 27.28 -26.71
CA ARG A 191 11.65 27.63 -28.12
C ARG A 191 12.38 26.56 -28.93
N HIS A 192 13.27 25.80 -28.29
CA HIS A 192 14.20 24.89 -28.97
C HIS A 192 13.90 23.42 -28.69
N GLY A 193 13.76 22.63 -29.75
CA GLY A 193 13.57 21.18 -29.66
C GLY A 193 14.84 20.37 -29.91
N PRO A 194 14.71 19.04 -30.02
CA PRO A 194 15.85 18.13 -30.22
C PRO A 194 16.73 18.46 -31.41
N MET A 195 16.14 18.94 -32.50
CA MET A 195 16.88 19.26 -33.72
C MET A 195 17.66 20.58 -33.66
N SER A 196 17.52 21.36 -32.58
CA SER A 196 18.40 22.50 -32.29
C SER A 196 19.71 22.06 -31.60
N GLY A 197 19.88 20.76 -31.38
CA GLY A 197 21.12 20.17 -30.86
C GLY A 197 21.53 20.70 -29.49
N HIS A 198 22.84 20.64 -29.23
CA HIS A 198 23.41 21.11 -27.96
C HIS A 198 23.27 22.62 -27.76
N GLU A 199 23.24 23.40 -28.83
CA GLU A 199 23.04 24.86 -28.71
C GLU A 199 21.64 25.19 -28.22
N GLY A 200 20.60 24.62 -28.83
CA GLY A 200 19.22 24.79 -28.37
C GLY A 200 19.01 24.28 -26.95
N LEU A 201 19.67 23.18 -26.58
CA LEU A 201 19.66 22.68 -25.20
C LEU A 201 20.25 23.71 -24.22
N ARG A 202 21.39 24.34 -24.56
CA ARG A 202 21.99 25.40 -23.72
C ARG A 202 21.06 26.61 -23.59
N LYS A 203 20.40 27.02 -24.67
CA LYS A 203 19.44 28.13 -24.66
C LYS A 203 18.23 27.82 -23.76
N ASN A 204 17.67 26.62 -23.84
CA ASN A 204 16.59 26.18 -22.95
C ASN A 204 17.03 26.17 -21.47
N VAL A 205 18.23 25.69 -21.15
CA VAL A 205 18.76 25.74 -19.77
C VAL A 205 18.94 27.19 -19.30
N ALA A 206 19.43 28.08 -20.17
CA ALA A 206 19.60 29.49 -19.87
C ALA A 206 18.27 30.20 -19.58
N LEU A 207 17.19 29.83 -20.30
CA LEU A 207 15.83 30.27 -19.99
C LEU A 207 15.43 29.89 -18.56
N VAL A 208 15.53 28.60 -18.21
CA VAL A 208 15.12 28.11 -16.88
C VAL A 208 15.94 28.77 -15.77
N ARG A 209 17.26 28.88 -15.97
CA ARG A 209 18.15 29.59 -15.02
C ARG A 209 17.73 31.04 -14.84
N THR A 210 17.48 31.77 -15.93
CA THR A 210 17.05 33.18 -15.89
C THR A 210 15.75 33.34 -15.13
N LEU A 211 14.78 32.45 -15.35
CA LEU A 211 13.51 32.46 -14.62
C LEU A 211 13.72 32.27 -13.12
N ARG A 212 14.52 31.27 -12.73
CA ARG A 212 14.81 30.99 -11.31
C ARG A 212 15.53 32.16 -10.64
N GLU A 213 16.58 32.70 -11.27
CA GLU A 213 17.33 33.86 -10.77
C GLU A 213 16.45 35.11 -10.65
N SER A 214 15.46 35.28 -11.53
CA SER A 214 14.55 36.42 -11.50
C SER A 214 13.51 36.27 -10.39
N LEU A 215 12.87 35.10 -10.32
CA LEU A 215 11.69 34.91 -9.49
C LEU A 215 12.01 34.54 -8.03
N GLY A 216 13.22 34.04 -7.78
CA GLY A 216 13.67 33.53 -6.49
C GLY A 216 13.35 32.05 -6.29
N ASP A 217 13.92 31.43 -5.25
CA ASP A 217 13.85 29.97 -5.04
C ASP A 217 12.45 29.46 -4.65
N ASP A 218 11.64 30.30 -4.01
CA ASP A 218 10.32 29.92 -3.49
C ASP A 218 9.18 30.11 -4.51
N TYR A 219 9.49 30.65 -5.69
CA TYR A 219 8.47 30.89 -6.72
C TYR A 219 8.31 29.68 -7.64
N ASP A 220 7.08 29.26 -7.91
CA ASP A 220 6.81 28.08 -8.72
C ASP A 220 6.98 28.37 -10.22
N ILE A 221 7.82 27.55 -10.88
CA ILE A 221 8.09 27.65 -12.32
C ILE A 221 7.75 26.30 -12.96
N MET A 222 6.95 26.32 -14.01
CA MET A 222 6.58 25.16 -14.81
C MET A 222 7.08 25.34 -16.24
N LEU A 223 7.35 24.23 -16.91
CA LEU A 223 7.95 24.24 -18.24
C LEU A 223 7.14 23.38 -19.19
N ASP A 224 6.73 23.96 -20.30
CA ASP A 224 5.89 23.33 -21.30
C ASP A 224 6.69 22.99 -22.57
N CYS A 225 6.56 21.74 -22.99
CA CYS A 225 7.29 21.17 -24.12
C CYS A 225 6.41 20.93 -25.35
N TRP A 226 5.09 21.08 -25.23
CA TRP A 226 4.12 20.92 -26.31
C TRP A 226 4.42 19.71 -27.22
N GLN A 227 4.62 18.54 -26.58
CA GLN A 227 4.86 17.22 -27.19
C GLN A 227 6.15 17.07 -28.01
N SER A 228 7.05 18.04 -27.95
CA SER A 228 8.07 18.24 -28.98
C SER A 228 9.42 17.60 -28.68
N LEU A 229 9.60 16.94 -27.53
CA LEU A 229 10.87 16.31 -27.19
C LEU A 229 10.94 14.87 -27.69
N ASN A 230 12.18 14.40 -27.88
CA ASN A 230 12.48 12.97 -27.90
C ASN A 230 13.06 12.55 -26.55
N PHE A 231 13.14 11.25 -26.31
CA PHE A 231 13.50 10.71 -25.01
C PHE A 231 14.89 11.16 -24.52
N ASP A 232 15.90 11.07 -25.39
CA ASP A 232 17.28 11.38 -25.01
C ASP A 232 17.47 12.87 -24.74
N TYR A 233 16.86 13.73 -25.55
CA TYR A 233 16.87 15.17 -25.31
C TYR A 233 16.16 15.52 -23.99
N ALA A 234 15.01 14.91 -23.71
CA ALA A 234 14.28 15.14 -22.46
C ALA A 234 15.08 14.72 -21.22
N VAL A 235 15.75 13.56 -21.25
CA VAL A 235 16.65 13.13 -20.17
C VAL A 235 17.79 14.12 -19.97
N SER A 236 18.42 14.55 -21.07
CA SER A 236 19.53 15.50 -21.07
C SER A 236 19.12 16.88 -20.53
N LEU A 237 17.93 17.36 -20.90
CA LEU A 237 17.33 18.59 -20.41
C LEU A 237 17.03 18.47 -18.91
N CYS A 238 16.28 17.46 -18.49
CA CYS A 238 15.90 17.25 -17.09
C CYS A 238 17.13 17.21 -16.17
N ALA A 239 18.18 16.49 -16.55
CA ALA A 239 19.41 16.39 -15.77
C ALA A 239 20.09 17.75 -15.51
N ARG A 240 19.89 18.74 -16.40
CA ARG A 240 20.48 20.10 -16.30
C ARG A 240 19.56 21.12 -15.66
N ILE A 241 18.25 20.88 -15.64
CA ILE A 241 17.29 21.83 -15.08
C ILE A 241 16.76 21.41 -13.71
N GLU A 242 17.09 20.20 -13.24
CA GLU A 242 16.72 19.70 -11.92
C GLU A 242 17.15 20.62 -10.78
N GLU A 243 18.32 21.25 -10.90
CA GLU A 243 18.84 22.18 -9.89
C GLU A 243 17.97 23.44 -9.72
N PHE A 244 17.24 23.84 -10.77
CA PHE A 244 16.33 25.00 -10.73
C PHE A 244 14.93 24.64 -10.20
N ARG A 245 14.72 23.38 -9.80
CA ARG A 245 13.52 22.89 -9.11
C ARG A 245 12.21 23.30 -9.80
N PRO A 246 12.01 23.04 -11.11
CA PRO A 246 10.73 23.29 -11.75
C PRO A 246 9.64 22.45 -11.07
N ARG A 247 8.47 23.05 -10.86
CA ARG A 247 7.32 22.39 -10.24
C ARG A 247 6.81 21.23 -11.09
N TRP A 248 6.80 21.38 -12.43
CA TRP A 248 6.65 20.26 -13.35
C TRP A 248 7.23 20.56 -14.74
N LEU A 249 7.43 19.48 -15.51
CA LEU A 249 7.65 19.50 -16.95
C LEU A 249 6.39 18.95 -17.65
N GLU A 250 5.79 19.73 -18.54
CA GLU A 250 4.50 19.45 -19.19
C GLU A 250 4.67 18.95 -20.62
N GLU A 251 3.89 17.93 -20.96
CA GLU A 251 3.83 17.29 -22.29
C GLU A 251 5.19 17.15 -22.99
N PRO A 252 6.19 16.49 -22.37
CA PRO A 252 7.48 16.28 -23.03
C PRO A 252 7.37 15.46 -24.32
N PHE A 253 6.36 14.59 -24.44
CA PHE A 253 6.20 13.69 -25.57
C PHE A 253 4.75 13.72 -26.10
N MET A 254 4.58 13.31 -27.36
CA MET A 254 3.26 13.02 -27.95
C MET A 254 2.41 12.09 -27.04
N PRO A 255 1.09 12.27 -26.99
CA PRO A 255 0.19 11.56 -26.07
C PRO A 255 0.25 10.03 -26.24
N ASP A 256 0.46 9.54 -27.47
CA ASP A 256 0.60 8.10 -27.76
C ASP A 256 1.86 7.46 -27.13
N ARG A 257 2.83 8.28 -26.71
CA ARG A 257 4.12 7.84 -26.13
C ARG A 257 4.09 7.85 -24.60
N ILE A 258 3.03 7.28 -24.00
CA ILE A 258 2.89 7.15 -22.54
C ILE A 258 4.09 6.41 -21.92
N ASP A 259 4.62 5.38 -22.59
CA ASP A 259 5.79 4.64 -22.10
C ASP A 259 7.06 5.51 -21.98
N SER A 260 7.19 6.54 -22.83
CA SER A 260 8.29 7.51 -22.72
C SER A 260 8.16 8.38 -21.47
N HIS A 261 6.94 8.78 -21.11
CA HIS A 261 6.67 9.50 -19.86
C HIS A 261 7.06 8.67 -18.64
N VAL A 262 6.68 7.38 -18.63
CA VAL A 262 7.05 6.43 -17.55
C VAL A 262 8.57 6.28 -17.44
N LYS A 263 9.25 6.08 -18.57
CA LYS A 263 10.72 5.95 -18.62
C LYS A 263 11.43 7.23 -18.18
N LEU A 264 10.92 8.40 -18.58
CA LEU A 264 11.51 9.69 -18.19
C LEU A 264 11.32 9.91 -16.70
N LYS A 265 10.12 9.63 -16.16
CA LYS A 265 9.87 9.81 -14.73
C LYS A 265 10.78 8.97 -13.85
N ALA A 266 11.19 7.79 -14.31
CA ALA A 266 12.17 6.96 -13.62
C ALA A 266 13.60 7.52 -13.62
N LYS A 267 13.89 8.54 -14.44
CA LYS A 267 15.20 9.17 -14.61
C LYS A 267 15.28 10.61 -14.11
N THR A 268 14.15 11.23 -13.73
CA THR A 268 14.14 12.59 -13.20
C THR A 268 13.30 12.75 -11.93
N ARG A 269 13.79 13.63 -11.05
CA ARG A 269 13.06 14.08 -9.85
C ARG A 269 11.96 15.07 -10.19
N ILE A 270 12.05 15.78 -11.33
CA ILE A 270 11.04 16.73 -11.78
C ILE A 270 9.68 16.02 -11.92
N PRO A 271 8.59 16.55 -11.35
CA PRO A 271 7.25 16.04 -11.63
C PRO A 271 6.91 16.20 -13.11
N LEU A 272 6.22 15.22 -13.70
CA LEU A 272 5.77 15.31 -15.08
C LEU A 272 4.27 15.58 -15.09
N SER A 273 3.85 16.54 -15.91
CA SER A 273 2.46 16.83 -16.23
C SER A 273 2.20 16.48 -17.70
N GLY A 274 0.96 16.20 -18.08
CA GLY A 274 0.57 16.02 -19.46
C GLY A 274 -0.87 15.54 -19.60
N ALA A 275 -1.21 15.04 -20.79
CA ALA A 275 -2.54 14.56 -21.16
C ALA A 275 -3.55 15.69 -21.45
N GLU A 276 -3.07 16.89 -21.82
CA GLU A 276 -3.94 17.97 -22.31
C GLU A 276 -4.58 17.56 -23.65
N HIS A 277 -3.88 16.72 -24.42
CA HIS A 277 -4.34 16.15 -25.70
C HIS A 277 -4.86 14.70 -25.57
N GLU A 278 -5.22 14.27 -24.36
CA GLU A 278 -5.87 12.97 -24.14
C GLU A 278 -7.35 13.16 -23.78
N TYR A 279 -8.19 12.21 -24.19
CA TYR A 279 -9.63 12.34 -24.09
C TYR A 279 -10.26 11.14 -23.42
N THR A 280 -11.41 11.36 -22.77
CA THR A 280 -12.28 10.36 -22.14
C THR A 280 -11.65 9.60 -20.97
N ARG A 281 -12.51 8.98 -20.14
CA ARG A 281 -12.06 8.15 -19.02
C ARG A 281 -11.12 7.01 -19.44
N TRP A 282 -11.21 6.50 -20.68
CA TRP A 282 -10.37 5.38 -21.14
C TRP A 282 -8.96 5.81 -21.53
N GLY A 283 -8.80 6.99 -22.14
CA GLY A 283 -7.48 7.59 -22.41
C GLY A 283 -6.73 7.85 -21.10
N PHE A 284 -7.38 8.57 -20.18
CA PHE A 284 -6.83 8.82 -18.84
C PHE A 284 -6.55 7.53 -18.06
N LYS A 285 -7.42 6.51 -18.15
CA LYS A 285 -7.18 5.20 -17.51
C LYS A 285 -5.85 4.58 -17.96
N ARG A 286 -5.55 4.58 -19.27
CA ARG A 286 -4.27 4.05 -19.78
C ARG A 286 -3.08 4.81 -19.21
N PHE A 287 -3.19 6.13 -19.12
CA PHE A 287 -2.16 6.98 -18.53
C PHE A 287 -1.96 6.65 -17.03
N VAL A 288 -3.04 6.59 -16.26
CA VAL A 288 -3.02 6.26 -14.82
C VAL A 288 -2.49 4.85 -14.57
N GLU A 289 -2.93 3.83 -15.30
CA GLU A 289 -2.44 2.44 -15.15
C GLU A 289 -0.94 2.35 -15.40
N LYS A 290 -0.44 3.03 -16.44
CA LYS A 290 0.99 3.08 -16.75
C LYS A 290 1.78 3.81 -15.66
N VAL A 291 1.28 4.94 -15.16
CA VAL A 291 1.89 5.67 -14.05
C VAL A 291 1.85 4.85 -12.76
N GLN A 292 0.78 4.10 -12.49
CA GLN A 292 0.68 3.20 -11.34
C GLN A 292 1.78 2.14 -11.35
N THR A 293 2.27 1.69 -12.51
CA THR A 293 3.43 0.76 -12.56
C THR A 293 4.72 1.34 -11.94
N LEU A 294 4.85 2.67 -11.85
CA LEU A 294 5.97 3.32 -11.16
C LEU A 294 5.85 3.22 -9.64
N PHE A 295 4.62 3.25 -9.13
CA PHE A 295 4.30 3.23 -7.69
C PHE A 295 4.08 1.80 -7.17
N ASN A 296 3.46 0.92 -7.97
CA ASN A 296 3.25 -0.50 -7.74
C ASN A 296 4.43 -1.34 -8.22
N ARG A 297 5.67 -0.89 -7.96
CA ARG A 297 6.81 -1.78 -8.13
C ARG A 297 6.62 -2.96 -7.17
N LYS A 298 6.19 -4.11 -7.70
CA LYS A 298 6.40 -5.41 -7.03
C LYS A 298 7.84 -5.38 -6.51
N PRO A 299 8.09 -5.58 -5.21
CA PRO A 299 9.44 -5.50 -4.68
C PRO A 299 10.30 -6.45 -5.51
N ARG A 300 11.21 -5.90 -6.32
CA ARG A 300 12.19 -6.72 -7.02
C ARG A 300 12.98 -7.42 -5.93
N LEU A 301 13.03 -8.75 -6.01
CA LEU A 301 13.86 -9.55 -5.12
C LEU A 301 15.26 -8.93 -5.12
N ARG A 302 15.70 -8.40 -3.98
CA ARG A 302 17.03 -7.88 -3.84
C ARG A 302 17.96 -9.08 -3.92
N LYS A 303 18.66 -9.26 -5.05
CA LYS A 303 19.52 -10.45 -5.25
C LYS A 303 20.72 -10.47 -4.31
N GLU A 304 21.22 -9.29 -3.94
CA GLU A 304 22.39 -9.15 -3.07
C GLU A 304 22.01 -8.49 -1.73
N PRO A 305 22.33 -9.12 -0.58
CA PRO A 305 22.00 -8.57 0.72
C PRO A 305 22.86 -7.35 1.03
N LYS A 306 22.34 -6.45 1.87
CA LYS A 306 23.21 -5.53 2.60
C LYS A 306 24.01 -6.35 3.60
N ARG A 307 25.33 -6.25 3.56
CA ARG A 307 26.24 -6.86 4.54
C ARG A 307 26.54 -5.83 5.62
N LEU A 308 26.36 -6.22 6.87
CA LEU A 308 26.72 -5.42 8.03
C LEU A 308 27.84 -6.12 8.78
N THR A 309 28.89 -5.37 9.09
CA THR A 309 30.04 -5.80 9.89
C THR A 309 29.72 -5.86 11.39
N ALA A 310 30.55 -6.55 12.17
CA ALA A 310 30.45 -6.63 13.63
C ALA A 310 30.25 -5.25 14.31
N ALA A 311 31.02 -4.24 13.88
CA ALA A 311 30.92 -2.88 14.39
C ALA A 311 29.58 -2.20 14.05
N GLU A 312 29.00 -2.51 12.89
CA GLU A 312 27.74 -1.93 12.46
C GLU A 312 26.54 -2.58 13.15
N HIS A 313 26.52 -3.91 13.32
CA HIS A 313 25.35 -4.60 13.86
C HIS A 313 25.39 -4.77 15.39
N GLY A 314 26.57 -4.83 16.02
CA GLY A 314 26.71 -4.84 17.48
C GLY A 314 26.22 -6.11 18.18
N ILE A 315 26.23 -7.26 17.50
CA ILE A 315 25.88 -8.54 18.15
C ILE A 315 27.04 -8.94 19.04
N ASN A 316 26.76 -9.34 20.27
CA ASN A 316 27.77 -9.93 21.16
C ASN A 316 27.99 -11.41 20.78
N PRO A 317 29.18 -11.80 20.28
CA PRO A 317 29.46 -13.18 19.88
C PRO A 317 29.33 -14.19 21.04
N GLN A 318 29.47 -13.76 22.29
CA GLN A 318 29.34 -14.63 23.47
C GLN A 318 27.90 -15.12 23.71
N LEU A 319 26.90 -14.42 23.15
CA LEU A 319 25.49 -14.83 23.23
C LEU A 319 25.14 -15.90 22.19
N VAL A 320 26.07 -16.23 21.28
CA VAL A 320 25.87 -17.24 20.24
C VAL A 320 26.35 -18.61 20.77
N PRO A 321 25.48 -19.63 20.84
CA PRO A 321 25.86 -20.94 21.35
C PRO A 321 26.88 -21.62 20.46
N ARG A 322 27.85 -22.26 21.10
CA ARG A 322 28.92 -23.02 20.42
C ARG A 322 28.37 -24.11 19.50
N ASN A 323 27.25 -24.74 19.85
CA ASN A 323 26.66 -25.80 19.02
C ASN A 323 26.07 -25.25 17.72
N ALA A 324 25.44 -24.07 17.74
CA ALA A 324 24.95 -23.42 16.52
C ALA A 324 26.12 -22.99 15.61
N GLN A 325 27.19 -22.43 16.21
CA GLN A 325 28.42 -22.09 15.47
C GLN A 325 29.03 -23.32 14.82
N ARG A 326 29.14 -24.43 15.57
CA ARG A 326 29.69 -25.69 15.08
C ARG A 326 28.90 -26.27 13.91
N VAL A 327 27.58 -26.15 13.91
CA VAL A 327 26.74 -26.58 12.78
C VAL A 327 27.05 -25.74 11.53
N CYS A 328 27.09 -24.42 11.66
CA CYS A 328 27.47 -23.53 10.55
C CYS A 328 28.88 -23.85 10.02
N GLU A 329 29.88 -23.94 10.89
CA GLU A 329 31.26 -24.26 10.51
C GLU A 329 31.38 -25.62 9.80
N THR A 330 30.65 -26.64 10.27
CA THR A 330 30.72 -27.98 9.68
C THR A 330 30.17 -27.98 8.26
N LEU A 331 29.04 -27.31 8.04
CA LEU A 331 28.44 -27.19 6.71
C LEU A 331 29.29 -26.31 5.78
N GLN A 332 29.82 -25.19 6.29
CA GLN A 332 30.71 -24.31 5.52
C GLN A 332 32.01 -24.99 5.11
N LYS A 333 32.64 -25.80 5.98
CA LYS A 333 33.81 -26.62 5.63
C LYS A 333 33.50 -27.68 4.58
N ALA A 334 32.25 -28.13 4.50
CA ALA A 334 31.78 -29.06 3.47
C ALA A 334 31.42 -28.36 2.14
N GLY A 335 31.59 -27.03 2.04
CA GLY A 335 31.33 -26.25 0.83
C GLY A 335 29.90 -25.70 0.73
N HIS A 336 29.09 -25.81 1.78
CA HIS A 336 27.74 -25.30 1.83
C HIS A 336 27.65 -23.91 2.47
N GLN A 337 26.62 -23.15 2.11
CA GLN A 337 26.27 -21.94 2.84
C GLN A 337 25.48 -22.32 4.10
N ALA A 338 25.79 -21.73 5.25
CA ALA A 338 25.03 -21.96 6.48
C ALA A 338 25.04 -20.74 7.38
N PHE A 339 23.87 -20.32 7.86
CA PHE A 339 23.67 -19.11 8.63
C PHE A 339 22.69 -19.32 9.78
N ILE A 340 22.90 -18.65 10.89
CA ILE A 340 21.88 -18.53 11.95
C ILE A 340 20.79 -17.57 11.44
N VAL A 341 19.52 -17.91 11.63
CA VAL A 341 18.40 -17.17 11.03
C VAL A 341 17.26 -16.89 12.01
N GLY A 342 16.30 -16.09 11.57
CA GLY A 342 14.99 -16.01 12.22
C GLY A 342 15.00 -15.22 13.53
N GLY A 343 14.31 -15.77 14.54
CA GLY A 343 14.16 -15.12 15.83
C GLY A 343 15.47 -14.95 16.58
N ALA A 344 16.41 -15.88 16.40
CA ALA A 344 17.70 -15.85 17.07
C ALA A 344 18.52 -14.61 16.69
N VAL A 345 18.62 -14.30 15.38
CA VAL A 345 19.37 -13.12 14.92
C VAL A 345 18.75 -11.82 15.42
N ARG A 346 17.42 -11.73 15.40
CA ARG A 346 16.69 -10.58 15.94
C ARG A 346 16.98 -10.38 17.44
N ASP A 347 16.90 -11.45 18.22
CA ASP A 347 17.07 -11.38 19.67
C ASP A 347 18.52 -11.01 20.03
N LEU A 348 19.50 -11.56 19.29
CA LEU A 348 20.91 -11.16 19.38
C LEU A 348 21.13 -9.67 19.09
N LEU A 349 20.48 -9.12 18.06
CA LEU A 349 20.53 -7.68 17.73
C LEU A 349 19.86 -6.79 18.78
N LEU A 350 18.92 -7.35 19.55
CA LEU A 350 18.30 -6.67 20.71
C LEU A 350 19.10 -6.86 22.00
N GLY A 351 20.24 -7.57 21.96
CA GLY A 351 21.08 -7.85 23.13
C GLY A 351 20.51 -8.93 24.07
N VAL A 352 19.58 -9.75 23.59
CA VAL A 352 18.92 -10.82 24.36
C VAL A 352 19.44 -12.17 23.90
N ALA A 353 19.79 -13.05 24.84
CA ALA A 353 20.17 -14.43 24.54
C ALA A 353 18.94 -15.21 23.99
N PRO A 354 18.98 -15.73 22.76
CA PRO A 354 17.91 -16.55 22.22
C PRO A 354 17.75 -17.88 22.98
N LYS A 355 16.53 -18.38 23.07
CA LYS A 355 16.23 -19.70 23.67
C LYS A 355 16.39 -20.84 22.67
N ASP A 356 16.03 -20.59 21.42
CA ASP A 356 16.04 -21.55 20.32
C ASP A 356 16.90 -20.98 19.18
N PHE A 357 17.62 -21.85 18.47
CA PHE A 357 18.50 -21.48 17.37
C PHE A 357 18.17 -22.27 16.12
N ASP A 358 17.91 -21.52 15.06
CA ASP A 358 17.61 -22.06 13.74
C ASP A 358 18.78 -21.74 12.80
N VAL A 359 19.19 -22.73 12.01
CA VAL A 359 20.20 -22.59 10.96
C VAL A 359 19.53 -22.79 9.60
N ALA A 360 19.81 -21.91 8.64
CA ALA A 360 19.43 -22.09 7.25
C ALA A 360 20.64 -22.34 6.35
N THR A 361 20.49 -23.26 5.40
CA THR A 361 21.58 -23.72 4.52
C THR A 361 21.10 -23.98 3.09
N ASP A 362 22.02 -24.00 2.12
CA ASP A 362 21.74 -24.49 0.76
C ASP A 362 21.87 -26.03 0.64
N ALA A 363 22.36 -26.71 1.69
CA ALA A 363 22.43 -28.17 1.75
C ALA A 363 21.02 -28.80 1.85
N THR A 364 20.75 -29.85 1.07
CA THR A 364 19.52 -30.63 1.17
C THR A 364 19.43 -31.37 2.51
N PRO A 365 18.24 -31.75 2.99
CA PRO A 365 18.08 -32.46 4.26
C PRO A 365 18.93 -33.75 4.35
N GLU A 366 19.08 -34.46 3.25
CA GLU A 366 19.92 -35.65 3.13
C GLU A 366 21.41 -35.31 3.23
N GLN A 367 21.87 -34.21 2.63
CA GLN A 367 23.26 -33.71 2.75
C GLN A 367 23.54 -33.25 4.18
N VAL A 368 22.64 -32.49 4.81
CA VAL A 368 22.80 -32.11 6.22
C VAL A 368 22.93 -33.36 7.09
N LYS A 369 22.08 -34.37 6.88
CA LYS A 369 22.14 -35.62 7.65
C LYS A 369 23.47 -36.38 7.46
N SER A 370 24.09 -36.36 6.28
CA SER A 370 25.35 -37.06 6.05
C SER A 370 26.54 -36.43 6.79
N HIS A 371 26.46 -35.12 7.08
CA HIS A 371 27.51 -34.39 7.80
C HIS A 371 27.42 -34.51 9.33
N PHE A 372 26.30 -34.99 9.89
CA PHE A 372 26.09 -35.08 11.33
C PHE A 372 25.69 -36.50 11.76
N ARG A 373 26.50 -37.11 12.64
CA ARG A 373 26.29 -38.47 13.16
C ARG A 373 24.95 -38.64 13.92
N ARG A 374 24.43 -37.56 14.53
CA ARG A 374 23.15 -37.51 15.25
C ARG A 374 22.23 -36.45 14.64
N ALA A 375 21.71 -36.73 13.46
CA ALA A 375 20.75 -35.88 12.76
C ALA A 375 19.50 -36.67 12.35
N ILE A 376 18.33 -36.07 12.57
CA ILE A 376 17.03 -36.67 12.26
C ILE A 376 16.26 -35.73 11.34
N ILE A 377 15.80 -36.24 10.19
CA ILE A 377 14.91 -35.50 9.30
C ILE A 377 13.50 -35.59 9.87
N ILE A 378 12.89 -34.44 10.12
CA ILE A 378 11.55 -34.30 10.69
C ILE A 378 10.63 -33.61 9.68
N GLY A 379 9.38 -34.08 9.61
CA GLY A 379 8.33 -33.50 8.79
C GLY A 379 8.20 -34.13 7.40
N ARG A 380 6.95 -34.38 6.98
CA ARG A 380 6.62 -34.84 5.62
C ARG A 380 6.33 -33.69 4.64
N ARG A 381 5.78 -32.57 5.14
CA ARG A 381 5.38 -31.39 4.33
C ARG A 381 6.43 -30.27 4.28
N PHE A 382 7.23 -30.15 5.34
CA PHE A 382 8.38 -29.24 5.44
C PHE A 382 9.51 -30.06 6.04
N ARG A 383 10.51 -30.39 5.21
CA ARG A 383 11.65 -31.20 5.67
C ARG A 383 12.62 -30.30 6.44
N LEU A 384 12.74 -30.54 7.74
CA LEU A 384 13.72 -29.91 8.63
C LEU A 384 14.64 -30.99 9.18
N VAL A 385 15.87 -30.63 9.55
CA VAL A 385 16.83 -31.56 10.16
C VAL A 385 17.13 -31.13 11.58
N HIS A 386 16.86 -32.00 12.55
CA HIS A 386 17.23 -31.77 13.95
C HIS A 386 18.61 -32.36 14.19
N VAL A 387 19.59 -31.51 14.48
CA VAL A 387 20.95 -31.91 14.86
C VAL A 387 21.05 -31.89 16.38
N ILE A 388 21.35 -33.05 16.98
CA ILE A 388 21.23 -33.27 18.42
C ILE A 388 22.60 -33.23 19.11
N PHE A 389 22.75 -32.33 20.07
CA PHE A 389 23.94 -32.18 20.92
C PHE A 389 23.57 -32.35 22.40
N GLY A 390 23.59 -33.59 22.90
CA GLY A 390 23.20 -33.87 24.29
C GLY A 390 21.73 -33.52 24.52
N ASN A 391 21.48 -32.49 25.33
CA ASN A 391 20.15 -31.96 25.64
C ASN A 391 19.72 -30.80 24.73
N GLU A 392 20.62 -30.31 23.86
CA GLU A 392 20.33 -29.24 22.91
C GLU A 392 20.01 -29.81 21.53
N THR A 393 19.07 -29.17 20.84
CA THR A 393 18.71 -29.50 19.45
C THR A 393 18.78 -28.24 18.61
N ILE A 394 19.50 -28.30 17.50
CA ILE A 394 19.57 -27.22 16.51
C ILE A 394 18.71 -27.61 15.31
N GLU A 395 17.76 -26.75 14.96
CA GLU A 395 16.93 -26.94 13.78
C GLU A 395 17.67 -26.40 12.54
N VAL A 396 17.82 -27.26 11.54
CA VAL A 396 18.48 -26.91 10.27
C VAL A 396 17.48 -27.01 9.13
N SER A 397 17.27 -25.91 8.41
CA SER A 397 16.35 -25.81 7.27
C SER A 397 17.09 -25.51 5.97
N THR A 398 16.70 -26.13 4.87
CA THR A 398 17.21 -25.78 3.54
C THR A 398 16.50 -24.53 3.00
N PHE A 399 17.22 -23.67 2.27
CA PHE A 399 16.66 -22.49 1.59
C PHE A 399 15.51 -22.87 0.66
N ARG A 400 14.44 -22.07 0.71
CA ARG A 400 13.23 -22.28 -0.07
C ARG A 400 13.24 -21.41 -1.33
N ALA A 401 12.73 -21.93 -2.45
CA ALA A 401 12.57 -21.16 -3.71
C ALA A 401 11.58 -19.99 -3.55
N LEU A 402 11.25 -19.23 -4.59
CA LEU A 402 10.11 -18.29 -4.53
C LEU A 402 8.89 -18.87 -5.26
N ASP A 403 9.13 -19.40 -6.46
CA ASP A 403 8.14 -20.01 -7.34
C ASP A 403 8.18 -21.55 -7.21
N ASP A 404 7.01 -22.13 -6.99
CA ASP A 404 6.80 -23.58 -7.08
C ASP A 404 5.81 -23.85 -8.23
N PRO A 405 6.23 -24.41 -9.36
CA PRO A 405 5.32 -24.79 -10.43
C PRO A 405 4.36 -25.94 -10.06
N GLN A 406 4.56 -26.62 -8.92
CA GLN A 406 3.66 -27.63 -8.34
C GLN A 406 2.89 -27.12 -7.10
N ARG A 407 2.83 -25.80 -6.89
CA ARG A 407 2.18 -25.18 -5.72
C ARG A 407 0.71 -25.59 -5.66
N VAL A 408 0.39 -26.52 -4.76
CA VAL A 408 -1.00 -26.93 -4.52
C VAL A 408 -1.64 -25.87 -3.64
N THR A 409 -2.54 -25.07 -4.23
CA THR A 409 -3.40 -24.15 -3.50
C THR A 409 -4.81 -24.73 -3.34
N ASP A 410 -5.49 -24.46 -2.24
CA ASP A 410 -6.93 -24.75 -2.13
C ASP A 410 -7.78 -23.76 -2.94
N GLU A 411 -9.11 -23.95 -2.97
CA GLU A 411 -10.10 -23.08 -3.64
C GLU A 411 -10.09 -21.62 -3.13
N HIS A 412 -9.36 -21.33 -2.06
CA HIS A 412 -9.22 -20.00 -1.46
C HIS A 412 -7.80 -19.44 -1.59
N GLY A 413 -6.92 -20.10 -2.35
CA GLY A 413 -5.57 -19.61 -2.67
C GLY A 413 -4.50 -19.95 -1.61
N ARG A 414 -4.78 -20.86 -0.67
CA ARG A 414 -3.87 -21.21 0.43
C ARG A 414 -2.90 -22.32 0.05
N VAL A 415 -1.62 -22.16 0.35
CA VAL A 415 -0.55 -23.12 0.00
C VAL A 415 -0.57 -24.37 0.90
N LEU A 416 -0.59 -25.57 0.29
CA LEU A 416 -0.76 -26.86 0.98
C LEU A 416 0.53 -27.72 1.11
N ALA A 417 1.53 -27.56 0.24
CA ALA A 417 2.85 -28.22 0.31
C ALA A 417 3.89 -27.44 -0.51
N ASP A 418 5.17 -27.46 -0.09
CA ASP A 418 6.25 -26.69 -0.74
C ASP A 418 7.64 -27.25 -0.35
N ASN A 419 8.19 -28.11 -1.21
CA ASN A 419 9.49 -28.78 -1.00
C ASN A 419 10.55 -28.33 -2.04
N VAL A 420 10.35 -27.19 -2.68
CA VAL A 420 11.29 -26.69 -3.70
C VAL A 420 12.39 -25.87 -3.04
N PHE A 421 13.63 -26.31 -3.22
CA PHE A 421 14.82 -25.63 -2.70
C PHE A 421 15.23 -24.48 -3.62
N GLY A 422 15.73 -23.39 -3.05
CA GLY A 422 16.13 -22.21 -3.80
C GLY A 422 17.29 -21.45 -3.20
N THR A 423 17.43 -20.19 -3.58
CA THR A 423 18.50 -19.31 -3.14
C THR A 423 18.19 -18.65 -1.79
N GLN A 424 19.22 -18.17 -1.10
CA GLN A 424 19.06 -17.43 0.16
C GLN A 424 18.13 -16.21 0.01
N ALA A 425 18.21 -15.49 -1.11
CA ALA A 425 17.38 -14.31 -1.36
C ALA A 425 15.89 -14.68 -1.49
N GLU A 426 15.59 -15.83 -2.08
CA GLU A 426 14.23 -16.36 -2.21
C GLU A 426 13.68 -16.83 -0.85
N ASP A 427 14.50 -17.51 -0.04
CA ASP A 427 14.14 -17.87 1.33
C ASP A 427 13.80 -16.62 2.18
N ALA A 428 14.62 -15.57 2.06
CA ALA A 428 14.43 -14.32 2.78
C ALA A 428 13.07 -13.69 2.43
N ALA A 429 12.70 -13.70 1.16
CA ALA A 429 11.46 -13.12 0.67
C ALA A 429 10.20 -13.93 1.04
N ARG A 430 10.34 -15.24 1.29
CA ARG A 430 9.23 -16.08 1.78
C ARG A 430 8.93 -15.87 3.26
N ARG A 431 9.87 -15.33 4.05
CA ARG A 431 9.65 -15.06 5.48
C ARG A 431 8.58 -13.99 5.68
N ASP A 432 7.99 -13.98 6.87
CA ASP A 432 6.83 -13.13 7.12
C ASP A 432 7.23 -11.68 7.41
N PHE A 433 8.22 -11.45 8.27
CA PHE A 433 8.58 -10.11 8.73
C PHE A 433 10.05 -9.79 8.49
N THR A 434 10.35 -8.53 8.17
CA THR A 434 11.71 -8.03 7.88
C THR A 434 12.70 -8.39 8.99
N VAL A 435 12.28 -8.19 10.24
CA VAL A 435 13.07 -8.45 11.46
C VAL A 435 13.38 -9.94 11.68
N ASN A 436 12.66 -10.86 11.03
CA ASN A 436 12.87 -12.31 11.12
C ASN A 436 13.54 -12.88 9.85
N ALA A 437 13.90 -12.03 8.88
CA ALA A 437 14.52 -12.40 7.61
C ALA A 437 15.99 -11.96 7.54
N LEU A 438 16.67 -12.02 8.68
CA LEU A 438 18.09 -11.72 8.84
C LEU A 438 18.89 -13.02 8.94
N TYR A 439 20.07 -13.02 8.35
CA TYR A 439 21.00 -14.16 8.35
C TYR A 439 22.30 -13.70 9.00
N TYR A 440 22.75 -14.41 10.02
CA TYR A 440 24.01 -14.13 10.70
C TYR A 440 25.00 -15.25 10.42
N ASP A 441 26.16 -14.89 9.91
CA ASP A 441 27.29 -15.80 9.77
C ASP A 441 28.18 -15.71 11.02
N PRO A 442 28.22 -16.76 11.86
CA PRO A 442 29.04 -16.76 13.06
C PRO A 442 30.55 -16.83 12.77
N VAL A 443 30.97 -17.22 11.56
CA VAL A 443 32.39 -17.37 11.21
C VAL A 443 32.99 -16.04 10.78
N THR A 444 32.26 -15.29 9.95
CA THR A 444 32.69 -13.96 9.46
C THR A 444 32.13 -12.80 10.27
N GLU A 445 31.36 -13.08 11.32
CA GLU A 445 30.65 -12.11 12.17
C GLU A 445 29.92 -11.04 11.33
N THR A 446 29.19 -11.50 10.31
CA THR A 446 28.50 -10.64 9.35
C THR A 446 27.01 -10.92 9.35
N VAL A 447 26.20 -9.85 9.36
CA VAL A 447 24.74 -9.95 9.16
C VAL A 447 24.38 -9.62 7.71
N LEU A 448 23.60 -10.49 7.08
CA LEU A 448 23.03 -10.31 5.75
C LEU A 448 21.56 -9.89 5.87
N ASP A 449 21.24 -8.73 5.27
CA ASP A 449 19.93 -8.12 5.34
C ASP A 449 19.39 -7.80 3.93
N TYR A 450 18.36 -8.53 3.51
CA TYR A 450 17.70 -8.37 2.21
C TYR A 450 16.55 -7.34 2.23
N HIS A 451 15.98 -7.07 3.41
CA HIS A 451 14.69 -6.38 3.56
C HIS A 451 14.73 -5.18 4.53
N ASP A 452 15.93 -4.69 4.85
CA ASP A 452 16.17 -3.62 5.84
C ASP A 452 15.69 -3.98 7.26
N GLY A 453 15.72 -5.27 7.63
CA GLY A 453 15.31 -5.76 8.94
C GLY A 453 16.10 -5.16 10.10
N VAL A 454 17.40 -4.88 9.93
CA VAL A 454 18.22 -4.23 10.98
C VAL A 454 17.73 -2.80 11.23
N ARG A 455 17.35 -2.07 10.17
CA ARG A 455 16.79 -0.72 10.30
C ARG A 455 15.46 -0.75 11.03
N ASP A 456 14.61 -1.73 10.71
CA ASP A 456 13.30 -1.89 11.33
C ASP A 456 13.41 -2.26 12.82
N ILE A 457 14.37 -3.12 13.20
CA ILE A 457 14.70 -3.41 14.61
C ILE A 457 15.10 -2.12 15.36
N ARG A 458 16.01 -1.33 14.79
CA ARG A 458 16.46 -0.06 15.41
C ARG A 458 15.33 0.94 15.59
N ARG A 459 14.39 0.98 14.64
CA ARG A 459 13.20 1.85 14.68
C ARG A 459 12.03 1.25 15.47
N LYS A 460 12.19 0.04 16.03
CA LYS A 460 11.13 -0.72 16.70
C LYS A 460 9.85 -0.84 15.85
N ARG A 461 10.02 -1.13 14.56
CA ARG A 461 8.91 -1.31 13.61
C ARG A 461 8.81 -2.75 13.16
N LEU A 462 7.59 -3.28 13.13
CA LEU A 462 7.27 -4.58 12.57
C LEU A 462 6.65 -4.39 11.18
N ARG A 463 7.33 -4.90 10.15
CA ARG A 463 6.90 -4.80 8.75
C ARG A 463 6.84 -6.19 8.12
N ILE A 464 5.74 -6.48 7.42
CA ILE A 464 5.60 -7.70 6.63
C ILE A 464 6.40 -7.60 5.33
N ILE A 465 6.99 -8.71 4.88
CA ILE A 465 7.75 -8.75 3.62
C ILE A 465 6.78 -8.95 2.45
N GLY A 466 6.95 -8.18 1.38
CA GLY A 466 6.08 -8.24 0.20
C GLY A 466 4.81 -7.40 0.36
N ASP A 467 3.79 -7.68 -0.45
CA ASP A 467 2.51 -6.99 -0.39
C ASP A 467 1.64 -7.51 0.77
N PRO A 468 1.28 -6.69 1.77
CA PRO A 468 0.57 -7.14 2.96
C PRO A 468 -0.76 -7.84 2.65
N GLU A 469 -1.57 -7.30 1.74
CA GLU A 469 -2.88 -7.89 1.39
C GLU A 469 -2.72 -9.27 0.77
N THR A 470 -1.82 -9.42 -0.21
CA THR A 470 -1.50 -10.72 -0.83
C THR A 470 -1.03 -11.72 0.24
N ARG A 471 -0.10 -11.31 1.11
CA ARG A 471 0.46 -12.20 2.15
C ARG A 471 -0.58 -12.64 3.17
N TYR A 472 -1.52 -11.78 3.56
CA TYR A 472 -2.59 -12.15 4.48
C TYR A 472 -3.63 -13.08 3.85
N ARG A 473 -3.92 -12.93 2.56
CA ARG A 473 -4.79 -13.87 1.83
C ARG A 473 -4.16 -15.26 1.70
N GLU A 474 -2.87 -15.33 1.41
CA GLU A 474 -2.13 -16.59 1.34
C GLU A 474 -2.11 -17.37 2.69
N ASP A 475 -1.94 -16.65 3.81
CA ASP A 475 -1.98 -17.24 5.16
C ASP A 475 -2.49 -16.21 6.18
N PRO A 476 -3.79 -16.26 6.54
CA PRO A 476 -4.40 -15.32 7.49
C PRO A 476 -3.77 -15.36 8.89
N VAL A 477 -3.08 -16.45 9.27
CA VAL A 477 -2.39 -16.57 10.57
C VAL A 477 -1.27 -15.52 10.70
N ARG A 478 -0.78 -14.96 9.59
CA ARG A 478 0.22 -13.87 9.62
C ARG A 478 -0.30 -12.62 10.33
N MET A 479 -1.61 -12.34 10.29
CA MET A 479 -2.19 -11.21 11.04
C MET A 479 -2.04 -11.40 12.55
N LEU A 480 -2.31 -12.61 13.06
CA LEU A 480 -2.12 -12.95 14.48
C LEU A 480 -0.65 -12.87 14.89
N ARG A 481 0.23 -13.35 14.01
CA ARG A 481 1.68 -13.28 14.21
C ARG A 481 2.17 -11.83 14.25
N ALA A 482 1.63 -10.95 13.40
CA ALA A 482 1.98 -9.53 13.41
C ALA A 482 1.67 -8.90 14.77
N VAL A 483 0.46 -9.12 15.29
CA VAL A 483 0.06 -8.61 16.61
C VAL A 483 0.91 -9.21 17.72
N ARG A 484 1.12 -10.53 17.72
CA ARG A 484 1.93 -11.22 18.73
C ARG A 484 3.37 -10.73 18.76
N PHE A 485 4.03 -10.61 17.60
CA PHE A 485 5.42 -10.13 17.54
C PHE A 485 5.51 -8.66 17.93
N ALA A 486 4.59 -7.81 17.47
CA ALA A 486 4.58 -6.40 17.83
C ALA A 486 4.41 -6.21 19.36
N ALA A 487 3.53 -6.99 19.99
CA ALA A 487 3.33 -6.97 21.44
C ALA A 487 4.55 -7.51 22.21
N LYS A 488 5.06 -8.69 21.83
CA LYS A 488 6.21 -9.33 22.48
C LYS A 488 7.48 -8.47 22.43
N LEU A 489 7.74 -7.85 21.28
CA LEU A 489 8.96 -7.05 21.06
C LEU A 489 8.81 -5.59 21.51
N GLY A 490 7.59 -5.15 21.83
CA GLY A 490 7.30 -3.73 22.07
C GLY A 490 7.48 -2.86 20.83
N PHE A 491 7.20 -3.42 19.64
CA PHE A 491 7.32 -2.73 18.36
C PHE A 491 5.96 -2.16 17.92
N GLU A 492 5.98 -1.16 17.06
CA GLU A 492 4.78 -0.69 16.34
C GLU A 492 4.64 -1.42 14.99
N ILE A 493 3.41 -1.72 14.59
CA ILE A 493 3.15 -2.29 13.26
C ILE A 493 3.24 -1.16 12.23
N ASP A 494 4.03 -1.34 11.17
CA ASP A 494 4.15 -0.37 10.09
C ASP A 494 2.78 -0.05 9.46
N PRO A 495 2.46 1.22 9.13
CA PRO A 495 1.12 1.59 8.67
C PRO A 495 0.62 0.78 7.47
N ALA A 496 1.49 0.47 6.50
CA ALA A 496 1.11 -0.34 5.34
C ALA A 496 0.86 -1.80 5.71
N THR A 497 1.59 -2.32 6.72
CA THR A 497 1.35 -3.67 7.26
C THR A 497 0.07 -3.74 8.08
N ARG A 498 -0.30 -2.63 8.76
CA ARG A 498 -1.45 -2.55 9.67
C ARG A 498 -2.78 -2.38 8.94
N GLU A 499 -2.86 -1.51 7.94
CA GLU A 499 -4.13 -1.14 7.28
C GLU A 499 -4.97 -2.35 6.83
N PRO A 500 -4.41 -3.37 6.15
CA PRO A 500 -5.23 -4.47 5.65
C PRO A 500 -5.74 -5.42 6.73
N ILE A 501 -5.17 -5.40 7.94
CA ILE A 501 -5.48 -6.37 9.01
C ILE A 501 -6.97 -6.34 9.35
N ARG A 502 -7.53 -5.16 9.61
CA ARG A 502 -8.96 -5.02 9.96
C ARG A 502 -9.88 -5.46 8.83
N ARG A 503 -9.56 -5.06 7.60
CA ARG A 503 -10.36 -5.37 6.40
C ARG A 503 -10.39 -6.87 6.10
N LEU A 504 -9.28 -7.56 6.35
CA LEU A 504 -9.11 -8.98 6.05
C LEU A 504 -9.33 -9.91 7.25
N ALA A 505 -9.72 -9.37 8.42
CA ALA A 505 -9.93 -10.14 9.65
C ALA A 505 -10.86 -11.35 9.47
N HIS A 506 -11.92 -11.21 8.66
CA HIS A 506 -12.87 -12.28 8.34
C HIS A 506 -12.22 -13.54 7.73
N LEU A 507 -11.06 -13.41 7.08
CA LEU A 507 -10.36 -14.57 6.49
C LEU A 507 -9.84 -15.57 7.53
N ILE A 508 -9.79 -15.18 8.80
CA ILE A 508 -9.35 -16.06 9.88
C ILE A 508 -10.32 -17.23 10.09
N GLU A 509 -11.60 -17.05 9.80
CA GLU A 509 -12.63 -18.11 9.88
C GLU A 509 -12.31 -19.29 8.94
N ASN A 510 -11.56 -19.04 7.87
CA ASN A 510 -11.15 -20.06 6.91
C ASN A 510 -9.92 -20.87 7.36
N VAL A 511 -9.31 -20.54 8.51
CA VAL A 511 -8.14 -21.24 9.03
C VAL A 511 -8.58 -22.42 9.90
N PRO A 512 -8.01 -23.63 9.72
CA PRO A 512 -8.30 -24.78 10.56
C PRO A 512 -8.09 -24.48 12.05
N ALA A 513 -9.09 -24.82 12.87
CA ALA A 513 -9.12 -24.53 14.30
C ALA A 513 -7.86 -24.98 15.07
N ALA A 514 -7.24 -26.10 14.68
CA ALA A 514 -5.99 -26.56 15.29
C ALA A 514 -4.82 -25.57 15.11
N ARG A 515 -4.70 -24.94 13.93
CA ARG A 515 -3.64 -23.94 13.66
C ARG A 515 -3.90 -22.63 14.41
N LEU A 516 -5.17 -22.24 14.51
CA LEU A 516 -5.57 -21.07 15.32
C LEU A 516 -5.27 -21.32 16.79
N PHE A 517 -5.61 -22.51 17.29
CA PHE A 517 -5.30 -22.92 18.67
C PHE A 517 -3.80 -22.88 18.96
N ASP A 518 -2.96 -23.40 18.08
CA ASP A 518 -1.50 -23.36 18.24
C ASP A 518 -0.95 -21.93 18.29
N GLU A 519 -1.42 -21.05 17.41
CA GLU A 519 -0.98 -19.65 17.41
C GLU A 519 -1.51 -18.89 18.63
N MET A 520 -2.73 -19.19 19.06
CA MET A 520 -3.33 -18.62 20.26
C MET A 520 -2.58 -19.05 21.52
N LEU A 521 -2.23 -20.33 21.63
CA LEU A 521 -1.44 -20.82 22.76
C LEU A 521 -0.10 -20.08 22.82
N LYS A 522 0.61 -19.94 21.68
CA LYS A 522 1.87 -19.19 21.60
C LYS A 522 1.73 -17.73 22.00
N LEU A 523 0.58 -17.12 21.74
CA LEU A 523 0.26 -15.75 22.13
C LEU A 523 0.05 -15.65 23.65
N LEU A 524 -0.75 -16.56 24.21
CA LEU A 524 -1.13 -16.56 25.62
C LEU A 524 0.00 -17.00 26.57
N VAL A 525 0.94 -17.83 26.11
CA VAL A 525 2.12 -18.25 26.91
C VAL A 525 3.39 -17.48 26.54
N SER A 526 3.24 -16.34 25.86
CA SER A 526 4.38 -15.54 25.37
C SER A 526 5.12 -14.75 26.47
N GLY A 527 4.51 -14.60 27.65
CA GLY A 527 4.97 -13.65 28.67
C GLY A 527 4.50 -12.21 28.44
N HIS A 528 3.69 -11.99 27.39
CA HIS A 528 3.09 -10.71 26.99
C HIS A 528 1.62 -10.88 26.58
N ALA A 529 0.91 -11.86 27.14
CA ALA A 529 -0.46 -12.21 26.82
C ALA A 529 -1.41 -11.02 26.97
N VAL A 530 -1.29 -10.24 28.04
CA VAL A 530 -2.13 -9.05 28.27
C VAL A 530 -1.97 -8.06 27.11
N ALA A 531 -0.72 -7.72 26.77
CA ALA A 531 -0.44 -6.78 25.68
C ALA A 531 -0.90 -7.31 24.32
N CYS A 532 -0.77 -8.62 24.08
CA CYS A 532 -1.24 -9.26 22.86
C CYS A 532 -2.77 -9.15 22.72
N ILE A 533 -3.52 -9.48 23.77
CA ILE A 533 -5.00 -9.43 23.75
C ILE A 533 -5.51 -8.01 23.56
N THR A 534 -4.95 -7.03 24.28
CA THR A 534 -5.32 -5.61 24.10
C THR A 534 -5.12 -5.16 22.65
N ARG A 535 -4.01 -5.55 22.02
CA ARG A 535 -3.74 -5.20 20.62
C ARG A 535 -4.62 -5.97 19.63
N LEU A 536 -4.89 -7.26 19.86
CA LEU A 536 -5.82 -8.02 19.01
C LEU A 536 -7.19 -7.35 18.96
N ARG A 537 -7.70 -6.90 20.11
CA ARG A 537 -8.95 -6.15 20.20
C ARG A 537 -8.88 -4.84 19.42
N ALA A 538 -7.81 -4.07 19.61
CA ALA A 538 -7.60 -2.82 18.88
C ALA A 538 -7.54 -3.00 17.36
N GLU A 539 -7.06 -4.15 16.86
CA GLU A 539 -7.02 -4.46 15.43
C GLU A 539 -8.27 -5.20 14.91
N GLY A 540 -9.32 -5.38 15.72
CA GLY A 540 -10.55 -6.05 15.28
C GLY A 540 -10.40 -7.56 15.05
N LEU A 541 -9.30 -8.17 15.52
CA LEU A 541 -8.99 -9.60 15.35
C LEU A 541 -9.47 -10.46 16.54
N HIS A 542 -10.43 -9.99 17.32
CA HIS A 542 -10.93 -10.75 18.48
C HIS A 542 -12.16 -11.59 18.10
N HIS A 543 -13.00 -11.06 17.21
CA HIS A 543 -14.19 -11.73 16.68
C HIS A 543 -13.86 -13.03 15.96
N GLY A 544 -14.56 -14.11 16.34
CA GLY A 544 -14.44 -15.44 15.73
C GLY A 544 -13.25 -16.28 16.21
N LEU A 545 -12.21 -15.66 16.77
CA LEU A 545 -11.00 -16.35 17.26
C LEU A 545 -11.15 -16.95 18.65
N LEU A 546 -11.80 -16.19 19.54
CA LEU A 546 -12.12 -16.63 20.88
C LEU A 546 -13.53 -16.10 21.21
N PRO A 547 -14.58 -16.79 20.74
CA PRO A 547 -15.97 -16.47 21.10
C PRO A 547 -16.18 -16.31 22.61
N LEU A 548 -15.36 -17.02 23.38
CA LEU A 548 -15.28 -16.93 24.82
C LEU A 548 -14.75 -15.58 25.34
N LEU A 549 -13.70 -15.02 24.74
CA LEU A 549 -13.15 -13.74 25.18
C LEU A 549 -14.08 -12.58 24.86
N ASP A 550 -14.82 -12.66 23.74
CA ASP A 550 -15.79 -11.63 23.38
C ASP A 550 -16.88 -11.52 24.47
N VAL A 551 -17.48 -12.66 24.87
CA VAL A 551 -18.52 -12.68 25.92
C VAL A 551 -17.98 -12.35 27.32
N ILE A 552 -16.73 -12.73 27.63
CA ILE A 552 -16.15 -12.53 28.97
C ILE A 552 -15.59 -11.11 29.16
N LEU A 553 -14.98 -10.52 28.14
CA LEU A 553 -14.43 -9.16 28.20
C LEU A 553 -15.53 -8.08 28.11
N GLU A 554 -16.74 -8.44 27.69
CA GLU A 554 -17.91 -7.55 27.71
C GLU A 554 -18.58 -7.46 29.09
N GLN A 555 -18.24 -8.36 30.03
CA GLN A 555 -18.73 -8.33 31.41
C GLN A 555 -17.64 -7.80 32.38
N PRO A 556 -17.88 -6.69 33.13
CA PRO A 556 -16.86 -6.08 34.00
C PRO A 556 -16.28 -6.99 35.11
N ALA A 557 -17.03 -8.01 35.52
CA ALA A 557 -16.56 -9.00 36.51
C ALA A 557 -15.65 -10.06 35.88
N GLY A 558 -16.00 -10.57 34.69
CA GLY A 558 -15.22 -11.56 33.95
C GLY A 558 -13.91 -11.01 33.41
N GLU A 559 -13.92 -9.76 32.91
CA GLU A 559 -12.74 -9.07 32.41
C GLU A 559 -11.63 -8.99 33.47
N ARG A 560 -11.96 -8.55 34.69
CA ARG A 560 -10.98 -8.42 35.78
C ARG A 560 -10.30 -9.74 36.13
N PHE A 561 -11.06 -10.83 36.18
CA PHE A 561 -10.52 -12.16 36.50
C PHE A 561 -9.60 -12.68 35.40
N VAL A 562 -10.02 -12.57 34.13
CA VAL A 562 -9.22 -13.02 32.99
C VAL A 562 -7.94 -12.21 32.87
N MET A 563 -8.03 -10.88 32.97
CA MET A 563 -6.85 -10.02 32.89
C MET A 563 -5.86 -10.29 34.02
N LEU A 564 -6.35 -10.61 35.23
CA LEU A 564 -5.50 -11.04 36.34
C LEU A 564 -4.81 -12.39 36.04
N ALA A 565 -5.54 -13.38 35.53
CA ALA A 565 -4.97 -14.69 35.18
C ALA A 565 -3.89 -14.58 34.09
N LEU A 566 -4.13 -13.75 33.07
CA LEU A 566 -3.16 -13.45 32.01
C LEU A 566 -1.94 -12.70 32.55
N SER A 567 -2.15 -11.71 33.41
CA SER A 567 -1.05 -10.96 34.05
C SER A 567 -0.15 -11.86 34.91
N ARG A 568 -0.75 -12.78 35.69
CA ARG A 568 0.01 -13.76 36.48
C ARG A 568 0.73 -14.78 35.61
N THR A 569 0.11 -15.20 34.52
CA THR A 569 0.77 -16.07 33.52
C THR A 569 1.98 -15.36 32.93
N ASP A 570 1.84 -14.09 32.59
CA ASP A 570 2.92 -13.27 32.05
C ASP A 570 4.09 -13.12 33.02
N GLU A 571 3.83 -12.81 34.29
CA GLU A 571 4.85 -12.77 35.35
C GLU A 571 5.59 -14.11 35.49
N ARG A 572 4.84 -15.22 35.43
CA ARG A 572 5.38 -16.56 35.61
C ARG A 572 6.30 -16.97 34.46
N VAL A 573 5.89 -16.73 33.22
CA VAL A 573 6.71 -16.99 32.03
C VAL A 573 7.98 -16.15 32.05
N ARG A 574 7.88 -14.86 32.40
CA ARG A 574 9.06 -13.98 32.51
C ARG A 574 10.02 -14.41 33.62
N ALA A 575 9.51 -14.99 34.69
CA ALA A 575 10.33 -15.60 35.76
C ALA A 575 10.93 -16.97 35.38
N GLY A 576 10.74 -17.45 34.14
CA GLY A 576 11.29 -18.73 33.67
C GLY A 576 10.60 -19.96 34.24
N LYS A 577 9.43 -19.81 34.89
CA LYS A 577 8.66 -20.92 35.46
C LYS A 577 7.77 -21.54 34.39
N SER A 578 7.53 -22.85 34.51
CA SER A 578 6.60 -23.57 33.63
C SER A 578 5.16 -23.10 33.85
N VAL A 579 4.36 -23.14 32.79
CA VAL A 579 2.92 -22.82 32.82
C VAL A 579 2.16 -24.02 32.27
N ALA A 580 1.06 -24.39 32.92
CA ALA A 580 0.17 -25.44 32.43
C ALA A 580 -0.91 -24.85 31.50
N PRO A 581 -0.95 -25.21 30.20
CA PRO A 581 -1.99 -24.71 29.29
C PRO A 581 -3.41 -25.06 29.74
N GLY A 582 -3.60 -26.26 30.32
CA GLY A 582 -4.90 -26.69 30.87
C GLY A 582 -5.40 -25.75 31.97
N PHE A 583 -4.52 -25.27 32.85
CA PHE A 583 -4.88 -24.28 33.87
C PHE A 583 -5.29 -22.94 33.26
N LEU A 584 -4.55 -22.47 32.26
CA LEU A 584 -4.87 -21.22 31.58
C LEU A 584 -6.26 -21.28 30.94
N PHE A 585 -6.55 -22.33 30.17
CA PHE A 585 -7.89 -22.50 29.59
C PHE A 585 -8.98 -22.70 30.65
N ALA A 586 -8.69 -23.42 31.74
CA ALA A 586 -9.62 -23.57 32.87
C ALA A 586 -9.99 -22.22 33.49
N THR A 587 -9.03 -21.30 33.62
CA THR A 587 -9.29 -19.94 34.12
C THR A 587 -10.08 -19.11 33.12
N LEU A 588 -9.75 -19.16 31.83
CA LEU A 588 -10.46 -18.42 30.79
C LEU A 588 -11.93 -18.85 30.70
N LEU A 589 -12.22 -20.13 30.85
CA LEU A 589 -13.57 -20.70 30.70
C LEU A 589 -14.40 -20.74 31.99
N TRP A 590 -13.82 -20.38 33.14
CA TRP A 590 -14.45 -20.56 34.45
C TRP A 590 -15.80 -19.84 34.60
N HIS A 591 -15.92 -18.62 34.08
CA HIS A 591 -17.15 -17.82 34.24
C HIS A 591 -18.34 -18.45 33.51
N GLU A 592 -18.10 -19.06 32.35
CA GLU A 592 -19.16 -19.74 31.60
C GLU A 592 -19.61 -21.03 32.33
N VAL A 593 -18.65 -21.79 32.88
CA VAL A 593 -18.96 -22.96 33.72
C VAL A 593 -19.77 -22.54 34.95
N LEU A 594 -19.35 -21.46 35.62
CA LEU A 594 -20.02 -20.94 36.81
C LEU A 594 -21.45 -20.47 36.51
N LYS A 595 -21.65 -19.78 35.38
CA LYS A 595 -22.97 -19.32 34.93
C LYS A 595 -23.92 -20.51 34.73
N ARG A 596 -23.52 -21.49 33.91
CA ARG A 596 -24.34 -22.69 33.64
C ARG A 596 -24.57 -23.53 34.90
N TRP A 597 -23.56 -23.63 35.76
CA TRP A 597 -23.71 -24.32 37.04
C TRP A 597 -24.75 -23.65 37.93
N ASN A 598 -24.74 -22.32 38.04
CA ASN A 598 -25.73 -21.56 38.82
C ASN A 598 -27.15 -21.69 38.24
N GLU A 599 -27.29 -21.67 36.91
CA GLU A 599 -28.58 -21.89 36.23
C GLU A 599 -29.14 -23.29 36.54
N ARG A 600 -28.30 -24.32 36.49
CA ARG A 600 -28.68 -25.71 36.84
C ARG A 600 -29.00 -25.89 38.31
N LEU A 601 -28.26 -25.22 39.21
CA LEU A 601 -28.57 -25.19 40.64
C LEU A 601 -29.92 -24.52 40.91
N ALA A 602 -30.23 -23.43 40.21
CA ALA A 602 -31.53 -22.75 40.31
C ALA A 602 -32.68 -23.62 39.78
N ALA A 603 -32.41 -24.52 38.82
CA ALA A 603 -33.35 -25.51 38.32
C ALA A 603 -33.55 -26.72 39.26
N GLY A 604 -32.88 -26.76 40.43
CA GLY A 604 -33.04 -27.79 41.44
C GLY A 604 -32.12 -29.01 41.30
N GLU A 605 -31.14 -28.97 40.40
CA GLU A 605 -30.17 -30.06 40.24
C GLU A 605 -29.22 -30.17 41.45
N HIS A 606 -28.78 -31.40 41.76
CA HIS A 606 -27.79 -31.62 42.82
C HIS A 606 -26.42 -31.03 42.44
N ARG A 607 -25.74 -30.46 43.44
CA ARG A 607 -24.57 -29.61 43.26
C ARG A 607 -23.42 -30.19 42.40
N ILE A 608 -23.08 -31.46 42.59
CA ILE A 608 -21.98 -32.11 41.85
C ILE A 608 -22.43 -32.54 40.45
N PRO A 609 -23.57 -33.24 40.26
CA PRO A 609 -24.13 -33.50 38.93
C PRO A 609 -24.33 -32.24 38.07
N ALA A 610 -24.83 -31.15 38.68
CA ALA A 610 -25.03 -29.88 38.00
C ALA A 610 -23.71 -29.26 37.49
N LEU A 611 -22.63 -29.40 38.26
CA LEU A 611 -21.32 -28.92 37.84
C LEU A 611 -20.74 -29.78 36.71
N ASP A 612 -20.86 -31.11 36.83
CA ASP A 612 -20.35 -32.03 35.81
C ASP A 612 -21.06 -31.80 34.47
N ALA A 613 -22.38 -31.67 34.48
CA ALA A 613 -23.18 -31.32 33.31
C ALA A 613 -22.82 -29.93 32.74
N ALA A 614 -22.64 -28.91 33.59
CA ALA A 614 -22.20 -27.59 33.16
C ALA A 614 -20.81 -27.62 32.50
N ILE A 615 -19.88 -28.43 33.03
CA ILE A 615 -18.55 -28.63 32.43
C ILE A 615 -18.68 -29.28 31.05
N ASP A 616 -19.50 -30.33 30.92
CA ASP A 616 -19.77 -31.00 29.65
C ASP A 616 -20.31 -30.03 28.60
N ASP A 617 -21.36 -29.26 28.93
CA ASP A 617 -21.96 -28.31 28.00
C ASP A 617 -20.94 -27.26 27.50
N VAL A 618 -20.05 -26.79 28.40
CA VAL A 618 -19.02 -25.80 28.05
C VAL A 618 -17.95 -26.42 27.17
N LEU A 619 -17.47 -27.62 27.51
CA LEU A 619 -16.44 -28.29 26.73
C LEU A 619 -16.94 -28.67 25.33
N GLU A 620 -18.18 -29.11 25.19
CA GLU A 620 -18.80 -29.44 23.90
C GLU A 620 -18.94 -28.18 23.03
N ALA A 621 -19.52 -27.11 23.56
CA ALA A 621 -19.69 -25.84 22.86
C ALA A 621 -18.36 -25.19 22.41
N GLN A 622 -17.26 -25.44 23.13
CA GLN A 622 -15.94 -24.91 22.77
C GLN A 622 -15.16 -25.86 21.85
N THR A 623 -15.40 -27.16 21.91
CA THR A 623 -14.71 -28.15 21.05
C THR A 623 -15.13 -28.01 19.58
N GLU A 624 -16.35 -27.54 19.31
CA GLU A 624 -16.80 -27.19 17.95
C GLU A 624 -16.05 -25.99 17.36
N LYS A 625 -15.64 -25.02 18.19
CA LYS A 625 -15.04 -23.75 17.74
C LYS A 625 -13.52 -23.70 17.90
N LEU A 626 -12.97 -24.41 18.88
CA LEU A 626 -11.56 -24.50 19.22
C LEU A 626 -11.18 -25.97 19.31
N ALA A 627 -10.20 -26.40 18.50
CA ALA A 627 -9.68 -27.76 18.54
C ALA A 627 -8.77 -27.98 19.78
N ILE A 628 -9.34 -27.81 20.99
CA ILE A 628 -8.66 -28.05 22.25
C ILE A 628 -8.31 -29.54 22.34
N GLN A 629 -7.04 -29.84 22.55
CA GLN A 629 -6.58 -31.23 22.68
C GLN A 629 -7.20 -31.89 23.92
N ARG A 630 -7.63 -33.16 23.80
CA ARG A 630 -8.26 -33.94 24.89
C ARG A 630 -7.47 -33.95 26.21
N ARG A 631 -6.14 -33.86 26.15
CA ARG A 631 -5.31 -33.77 27.37
C ARG A 631 -5.61 -32.52 28.21
N TYR A 632 -5.91 -31.39 27.56
CA TYR A 632 -6.20 -30.15 28.27
C TYR A 632 -7.62 -30.13 28.82
N THR A 633 -8.58 -30.73 28.12
CA THR A 633 -9.96 -30.82 28.62
C THR A 633 -10.06 -31.69 29.87
N ALA A 634 -9.27 -32.77 29.95
CA ALA A 634 -9.14 -33.57 31.17
C ALA A 634 -8.59 -32.75 32.35
N ASP A 635 -7.50 -32.01 32.13
CA ASP A 635 -6.91 -31.13 33.14
C ASP A 635 -7.92 -30.07 33.63
N MET A 636 -8.65 -29.45 32.70
CA MET A 636 -9.66 -28.43 32.99
C MET A 636 -10.80 -28.99 33.85
N ARG A 637 -11.35 -30.16 33.48
CA ARG A 637 -12.42 -30.81 34.26
C ARG A 637 -11.96 -31.09 35.69
N GLU A 638 -10.76 -31.64 35.86
CA GLU A 638 -10.21 -31.89 37.20
C GLU A 638 -10.12 -30.60 38.01
N ILE A 639 -9.59 -29.51 37.44
CA ILE A 639 -9.47 -28.22 38.12
C ILE A 639 -10.84 -27.68 38.56
N TRP A 640 -11.85 -27.76 37.69
CA TRP A 640 -13.20 -27.27 38.00
C TRP A 640 -13.91 -28.13 39.03
N MET A 641 -13.80 -29.46 38.95
CA MET A 641 -14.42 -30.39 39.90
C MET A 641 -13.83 -30.29 41.32
N LEU A 642 -12.65 -29.69 41.47
CA LEU A 642 -12.08 -29.37 42.78
C LEU A 642 -12.70 -28.12 43.43
N GLN A 643 -13.31 -27.20 42.67
CA GLN A 643 -13.80 -25.92 43.20
C GLN A 643 -14.81 -26.07 44.35
N PRO A 644 -15.87 -26.92 44.25
CA PRO A 644 -16.80 -27.13 45.35
C PRO A 644 -16.16 -27.84 46.56
N ARG A 645 -15.04 -28.54 46.35
CA ARG A 645 -14.35 -29.26 47.43
C ARG A 645 -13.58 -28.31 48.34
N PHE A 646 -13.10 -27.17 47.83
CA PHE A 646 -12.47 -26.13 48.65
C PHE A 646 -13.43 -25.46 49.65
N GLU A 647 -14.74 -25.54 49.40
CA GLU A 647 -15.75 -25.00 50.33
C GLU A 647 -16.00 -25.92 51.53
N ARG A 648 -15.60 -27.20 51.46
CA ARG A 648 -15.78 -28.17 52.55
C ARG A 648 -14.68 -28.03 53.59
N ARG A 649 -14.99 -27.34 54.70
CA ARG A 649 -14.02 -27.00 55.76
C ARG A 649 -13.95 -28.00 56.93
N HIS A 650 -14.76 -29.06 56.95
CA HIS A 650 -14.88 -29.98 58.08
C HIS A 650 -14.44 -31.43 57.75
N GLY A 651 -14.01 -32.17 58.77
CA GLY A 651 -13.65 -33.59 58.69
C GLY A 651 -12.30 -33.86 58.02
N ARG A 652 -12.12 -35.07 57.47
CA ARG A 652 -10.87 -35.51 56.79
C ARG A 652 -10.72 -34.98 55.36
N ALA A 653 -11.72 -34.27 54.83
CA ALA A 653 -11.76 -33.81 53.44
C ALA A 653 -10.64 -32.82 53.07
N PRO A 654 -10.28 -31.81 53.90
CA PRO A 654 -9.16 -30.91 53.60
C PRO A 654 -7.81 -31.64 53.50
N PHE A 655 -7.58 -32.67 54.33
CA PHE A 655 -6.34 -33.46 54.30
C PHE A 655 -6.20 -34.28 53.01
N LYS A 656 -7.28 -34.93 52.55
CA LYS A 656 -7.29 -35.62 51.26
C LYS A 656 -7.09 -34.69 50.07
N LEU A 657 -7.49 -33.42 50.21
CA LEU A 657 -7.30 -32.40 49.17
C LEU A 657 -5.82 -32.01 49.04
N LEU A 658 -5.04 -32.05 50.13
CA LEU A 658 -3.60 -31.77 50.11
C LEU A 658 -2.80 -32.76 49.27
N GLU A 659 -3.28 -34.00 49.17
CA GLU A 659 -2.65 -35.09 48.40
C GLU A 659 -2.99 -35.04 46.90
N HIS A 660 -3.94 -34.18 46.49
CA HIS A 660 -4.39 -34.14 45.11
C HIS A 660 -3.37 -33.49 44.18
N LEU A 661 -2.98 -34.18 43.11
CA LEU A 661 -1.97 -33.72 42.12
C LEU A 661 -2.28 -32.34 41.53
N ARG A 662 -3.56 -32.00 41.38
CA ARG A 662 -4.04 -30.71 40.85
C ARG A 662 -4.37 -29.64 41.90
N LEU A 663 -4.03 -29.85 43.18
CA LEU A 663 -4.13 -28.80 44.19
C LEU A 663 -3.31 -27.56 43.79
N ARG A 664 -2.14 -27.79 43.19
CA ARG A 664 -1.35 -26.75 42.50
C ARG A 664 -1.42 -26.99 41.00
N ALA A 665 -2.34 -26.29 40.34
CA ALA A 665 -2.58 -26.45 38.90
C ALA A 665 -1.66 -25.58 38.00
N GLY A 666 -0.89 -24.65 38.57
CA GLY A 666 -0.16 -23.60 37.83
C GLY A 666 1.36 -23.65 37.93
#